data_AF-A0A1J5QFF5-F1
#
_entry.id   AF-A0A1J5QFF5-F1
#
_cell.length_a   1.000
_cell.length_b   1.000
_cell.length_c   1.000
_cell.angle_alpha   90.00
_cell.angle_beta   90.00
_cell.angle_gamma   90.00
#
_symmetry.space_group_name_H-M   'P 1'
#
loop_
_entity.id
_entity.type
_entity.pdbx_description
1 polymer ?
#
loop_
_entity_poly.entity_id
_entity_poly.type
_entity_poly.pdbx_seq_one_letter_code
_entity_poly.pdbx_strand_id
1 'polypeptide(L)'
;MTPLVPGSRRRSALVAAWPRMLGRRLGVAALLFLGFVAPVVVTLVLTHLGEQGIRVERDLQSVVTELHVQDGWEWRVISGRENARAGQGPINASRTRLDALLARATDEGLPADAAERVRAAIHTYQVAVDQELRLLAVGKWDAAATFDASDVVPAFEEAQTVLAAEGSLVAVHTARALQYSNAGPAVMLLAIVTVSVVQGRRRRISVQHEAEQAGEVRYRTLIDQSSDLVLVTDRNGRCVFLSPSAERFLSTPEGVGAGESPQAVPFDLLSVVDPQDRARVAARLHAVTPERGADLELRLIGGHGTRRFAASVQDLEANPSVGGLVLTARDVTDKLLMLGELEHRALHDPLTGLPNRTLLTDRMDQALIADHGVGTALVLLDLDRFREINDTFGHHHGDEVLRQVGPRLAQVVGPDATVSRITGDEFAVLLPRTTDLTAAISAAAALRATLEIPFLVDGAVLDLEASAGVVISGLHGTDASTLLQRADIAMYVAKTDARGVFVYDPELDARIPSKVSLLGDLRRALEHDELVLHYQPKVSVRTGAVVGVEALVRWEHPIRGMVAPDDFIPLAEHTGLIGPLTRRVLDLALTQARIWSDAGRPLVVSVNLSARNLVDDVLIGQVVGLLAEHGVRPELLELEVTETAIMTEPGTARQLLEALSRLGIRISIDDFGVGYTSIGQITSLPVDELKIDRSFVTTMDVDPDDELIVRSIVELGHNLDLTIVAEGVETEEVLTALSAVGCDVAQGYYLSRPLPVAAMDAWLDAHVANPIWIHEPPPLRVVPRPRRYGDRQEARRPD
;
A
#
# COMPACT_ATOMS: atom_id res chain seq x y z
N MET A 1 93.85 16.29 -37.73
CA MET A 1 92.62 15.85 -38.41
C MET A 1 91.43 16.47 -37.69
N THR A 2 90.69 17.35 -38.37
CA THR A 2 89.25 17.60 -38.17
C THR A 2 88.45 16.42 -38.77
N PRO A 3 87.11 16.29 -38.57
CA PRO A 3 86.11 17.20 -37.97
C PRO A 3 85.46 16.61 -36.67
N LEU A 4 84.51 17.22 -35.93
CA LEU A 4 83.87 18.56 -35.98
C LEU A 4 83.49 19.06 -34.54
N VAL A 5 82.41 19.85 -34.45
CA VAL A 5 81.82 20.73 -33.38
C VAL A 5 80.30 20.82 -33.71
N PRO A 6 79.31 21.26 -32.87
CA PRO A 6 79.30 21.96 -31.54
C PRO A 6 78.50 21.24 -30.41
N GLY A 7 78.31 21.77 -29.18
CA GLY A 7 78.72 23.07 -28.56
C GLY A 7 78.33 23.23 -27.06
N SER A 8 78.71 24.35 -26.40
CA SER A 8 78.54 24.65 -24.94
C SER A 8 78.46 26.19 -24.67
N ARG A 9 78.43 26.82 -23.46
CA ARG A 9 79.27 26.73 -22.21
C ARG A 9 78.85 27.85 -21.20
N ARG A 10 79.52 28.02 -20.01
CA ARG A 10 79.59 29.18 -19.03
C ARG A 10 78.73 29.09 -17.73
N ARG A 11 78.98 29.70 -16.54
CA ARG A 11 80.05 30.53 -15.83
C ARG A 11 79.67 30.68 -14.31
N SER A 12 80.35 31.35 -13.34
CA SER A 12 81.76 31.31 -12.81
C SER A 12 82.07 32.25 -11.59
N ALA A 13 82.59 31.72 -10.46
CA ALA A 13 83.46 32.34 -9.39
C ALA A 13 83.00 33.49 -8.41
N LEU A 14 83.44 33.47 -7.11
CA LEU A 14 84.26 34.52 -6.39
C LEU A 14 84.34 34.47 -4.80
N VAL A 15 85.49 34.94 -4.25
CA VAL A 15 85.77 35.64 -2.94
C VAL A 15 85.75 34.92 -1.55
N ALA A 16 86.61 35.40 -0.61
CA ALA A 16 86.67 35.05 0.83
C ALA A 16 87.24 36.19 1.73
N ALA A 17 86.78 36.33 2.99
CA ALA A 17 87.40 37.15 4.07
C ALA A 17 86.76 36.96 5.49
N TRP A 18 87.48 37.40 6.54
CA TRP A 18 87.04 37.83 7.90
C TRP A 18 86.81 36.81 9.06
N PRO A 19 87.50 36.97 10.23
CA PRO A 19 87.25 36.23 11.48
C PRO A 19 86.81 37.10 12.70
N ARG A 20 86.62 36.47 13.88
CA ARG A 20 86.41 37.04 15.24
C ARG A 20 85.00 37.49 15.71
N MET A 21 83.93 37.38 14.92
CA MET A 21 82.56 37.61 15.47
C MET A 21 81.89 36.37 16.10
N LEU A 22 82.37 35.15 15.83
CA LEU A 22 81.61 33.92 16.11
C LEU A 22 81.40 33.61 17.59
N GLY A 23 82.38 33.83 18.48
CA GLY A 23 82.28 33.40 19.89
C GLY A 23 81.09 34.02 20.64
N ARG A 24 80.91 35.35 20.54
CA ARG A 24 79.73 36.02 21.09
C ARG A 24 78.47 35.78 20.26
N ARG A 25 78.57 35.63 18.93
CA ARG A 25 77.40 35.35 18.08
C ARG A 25 76.81 33.96 18.31
N LEU A 26 77.60 32.94 18.63
CA LEU A 26 77.07 31.61 18.98
C LEU A 26 76.33 31.64 20.32
N GLY A 27 76.87 32.32 21.34
CA GLY A 27 76.15 32.52 22.61
C GLY A 27 74.85 33.31 22.45
N VAL A 28 74.87 34.42 21.69
CA VAL A 28 73.67 35.23 21.42
C VAL A 28 72.68 34.52 20.50
N ALA A 29 73.14 33.76 19.50
CA ALA A 29 72.27 32.95 18.66
C ALA A 29 71.65 31.79 19.45
N ALA A 30 72.38 31.13 20.35
CA ALA A 30 71.84 30.13 21.26
C ALA A 30 70.81 30.75 22.24
N LEU A 31 71.06 31.96 22.75
CA LEU A 31 70.09 32.68 23.60
C LEU A 31 68.85 33.15 22.83
N LEU A 32 68.99 33.62 21.58
CA LEU A 32 67.84 33.93 20.71
C LEU A 32 67.10 32.65 20.28
N PHE A 33 67.81 31.53 20.12
CA PHE A 33 67.19 30.25 19.82
C PHE A 33 66.44 29.73 21.05
N LEU A 34 67.05 29.57 22.22
CA LEU A 34 66.36 29.13 23.43
C LEU A 34 65.30 30.12 23.95
N GLY A 35 65.49 31.43 23.73
CA GLY A 35 64.62 32.48 24.28
C GLY A 35 63.56 33.04 23.33
N PHE A 36 63.62 32.73 22.03
CA PHE A 36 62.67 33.24 21.03
C PHE A 36 62.24 32.19 20.00
N VAL A 37 63.18 31.47 19.39
CA VAL A 37 62.83 30.47 18.35
C VAL A 37 62.26 29.18 18.95
N ALA A 38 62.91 28.61 19.96
CA ALA A 38 62.49 27.38 20.62
C ALA A 38 61.15 27.54 21.35
N PRO A 39 60.84 28.65 22.07
CA PRO A 39 59.50 28.87 22.61
C PRO A 39 58.45 29.00 21.49
N VAL A 40 58.75 29.68 20.39
CA VAL A 40 57.84 29.79 19.24
C VAL A 40 57.61 28.44 18.55
N VAL A 41 58.66 27.63 18.36
CA VAL A 41 58.57 26.29 17.75
C VAL A 41 57.89 25.30 18.69
N VAL A 42 58.19 25.30 19.99
CA VAL A 42 57.50 24.48 20.99
C VAL A 42 56.02 24.87 21.08
N THR A 43 55.69 26.16 21.09
CA THR A 43 54.29 26.61 21.01
C THR A 43 53.65 26.17 19.70
N LEU A 44 54.27 26.39 18.53
CA LEU A 44 53.72 25.94 17.23
C LEU A 44 53.49 24.43 17.19
N VAL A 45 54.40 23.63 17.73
CA VAL A 45 54.26 22.17 17.83
C VAL A 45 53.16 21.78 18.81
N LEU A 46 53.06 22.42 19.98
CA LEU A 46 51.99 22.15 20.95
C LEU A 46 50.61 22.58 20.45
N THR A 47 50.50 23.73 19.76
CA THR A 47 49.25 24.16 19.12
C THR A 47 48.91 23.24 17.96
N HIS A 48 49.88 22.80 17.15
CA HIS A 48 49.63 21.87 16.05
C HIS A 48 49.17 20.49 16.55
N LEU A 49 49.82 19.94 17.58
CA LEU A 49 49.38 18.72 18.27
C LEU A 49 47.99 18.89 18.90
N GLY A 50 47.69 20.07 19.46
CA GLY A 50 46.35 20.42 19.93
C GLY A 50 45.31 20.44 18.81
N GLU A 51 45.63 21.05 17.67
CA GLU A 51 44.77 21.10 16.49
C GLU A 51 44.63 19.74 15.77
N GLN A 52 45.61 18.85 15.89
CA GLN A 52 45.52 17.46 15.42
C GLN A 52 44.61 16.64 16.34
N GLY A 53 44.82 16.70 17.66
CA GLY A 53 43.92 16.03 18.60
C GLY A 53 42.47 16.54 18.52
N ILE A 54 42.24 17.84 18.30
CA ILE A 54 40.89 18.40 18.08
C ILE A 54 40.28 17.94 16.74
N ARG A 55 41.09 17.55 15.75
CA ARG A 55 40.60 16.88 14.53
C ARG A 55 40.24 15.43 14.80
N VAL A 56 41.14 14.65 15.44
CA VAL A 56 40.86 13.27 15.85
C VAL A 56 39.60 13.20 16.74
N GLU A 57 39.45 14.10 17.71
CA GLU A 57 38.26 14.20 18.56
C GLU A 57 36.99 14.50 17.73
N ARG A 58 37.06 15.43 16.77
CA ARG A 58 35.94 15.74 15.88
C ARG A 58 35.58 14.59 14.95
N ASP A 59 36.56 13.87 14.42
CA ASP A 59 36.32 12.76 13.49
C ASP A 59 35.81 11.52 14.25
N LEU A 60 36.27 11.28 15.49
CA LEU A 60 35.66 10.32 16.43
C LEU A 60 34.21 10.72 16.77
N GLN A 61 33.95 11.99 17.08
CA GLN A 61 32.59 12.51 17.31
C GLN A 61 31.74 12.42 16.03
N SER A 62 32.32 12.56 14.84
CA SER A 62 31.63 12.36 13.56
C SER A 62 31.30 10.89 13.32
N VAL A 63 32.15 9.95 13.73
CA VAL A 63 31.84 8.52 13.72
C VAL A 63 30.68 8.21 14.67
N VAL A 64 30.72 8.71 15.91
CA VAL A 64 29.61 8.55 16.87
C VAL A 64 28.33 9.23 16.36
N THR A 65 28.44 10.36 15.67
CA THR A 65 27.31 11.10 15.11
C THR A 65 26.74 10.43 13.85
N GLU A 66 27.56 9.86 12.97
CA GLU A 66 27.07 9.12 11.79
C GLU A 66 26.38 7.80 12.22
N LEU A 67 26.79 7.20 13.35
CA LEU A 67 26.09 6.11 14.03
C LEU A 67 24.75 6.52 14.70
N HIS A 68 24.48 7.82 14.90
CA HIS A 68 23.25 8.34 15.52
C HIS A 68 22.31 9.08 14.55
N VAL A 69 22.85 9.72 13.50
CA VAL A 69 22.11 10.63 12.61
C VAL A 69 21.55 9.92 11.37
N GLN A 70 22.04 8.71 11.06
CA GLN A 70 21.34 7.85 10.10
C GLN A 70 20.20 7.10 10.82
N ASP A 71 18.98 7.53 10.50
CA ASP A 71 17.66 7.02 10.89
C ASP A 71 17.38 5.61 10.30
N GLY A 72 18.39 4.72 10.41
CA GLY A 72 18.53 3.46 9.68
C GLY A 72 19.53 2.47 10.28
N TRP A 73 20.00 2.69 11.52
CA TRP A 73 20.52 1.61 12.39
C TRP A 73 19.50 1.20 13.46
N GLU A 74 18.47 2.01 13.73
CA GLU A 74 17.20 1.50 14.28
C GLU A 74 16.47 0.67 13.21
N TRP A 75 16.71 -0.65 13.20
CA TRP A 75 15.72 -1.74 13.06
C TRP A 75 14.69 -1.75 11.88
N ARG A 76 14.67 -0.77 10.97
CA ARG A 76 13.61 -0.57 9.96
C ARG A 76 13.55 -1.61 8.84
N VAL A 77 14.64 -2.36 8.62
CA VAL A 77 14.63 -3.54 7.74
C VAL A 77 13.85 -4.71 8.38
N ILE A 78 13.77 -4.74 9.72
CA ILE A 78 13.15 -5.82 10.51
C ILE A 78 11.69 -5.46 10.88
N SER A 79 11.35 -4.17 11.01
CA SER A 79 9.96 -3.70 11.20
C SER A 79 9.07 -3.78 9.94
N GLY A 80 9.27 -4.78 9.07
CA GLY A 80 8.30 -5.25 8.08
C GLY A 80 7.91 -4.29 6.94
N ARG A 81 8.81 -3.40 6.46
CA ARG A 81 8.47 -2.43 5.39
C ARG A 81 9.32 -2.43 4.12
N GLU A 82 10.48 -3.10 4.09
CA GLU A 82 11.30 -3.16 2.87
C GLU A 82 11.85 -4.56 2.57
N ASN A 83 12.12 -4.80 1.29
CA ASN A 83 12.65 -6.06 0.78
C ASN A 83 14.11 -6.26 1.23
N ALA A 84 14.42 -7.33 1.98
CA ALA A 84 15.75 -7.53 2.58
C ALA A 84 16.94 -7.49 1.59
N ARG A 85 16.72 -7.80 0.30
CA ARG A 85 17.73 -7.66 -0.77
C ARG A 85 18.15 -6.22 -1.06
N ALA A 86 17.35 -5.22 -0.71
CA ALA A 86 17.67 -3.81 -0.89
C ALA A 86 18.65 -3.27 0.18
N GLY A 87 18.47 -3.68 1.45
CA GLY A 87 19.23 -3.15 2.59
C GLY A 87 20.72 -3.52 2.63
N GLN A 88 21.12 -4.63 2.01
CA GLN A 88 22.51 -5.12 2.10
C GLN A 88 23.50 -4.27 1.27
N GLY A 89 23.02 -3.48 0.30
CA GLY A 89 23.83 -2.47 -0.41
C GLY A 89 24.22 -1.29 0.50
N PRO A 90 23.24 -0.56 1.08
CA PRO A 90 23.47 0.47 2.10
C PRO A 90 24.40 0.05 3.23
N ILE A 91 24.21 -1.13 3.83
CA ILE A 91 25.04 -1.62 4.95
C ILE A 91 26.52 -1.74 4.53
N ASN A 92 26.81 -2.33 3.37
CA ASN A 92 28.17 -2.44 2.85
C ASN A 92 28.78 -1.08 2.44
N ALA A 93 27.96 -0.15 1.94
CA ALA A 93 28.39 1.21 1.64
C ALA A 93 28.78 1.98 2.92
N SER A 94 27.97 1.88 3.98
CA SER A 94 28.26 2.51 5.28
C SER A 94 29.49 1.89 5.96
N ARG A 95 29.67 0.57 5.91
CA ARG A 95 30.91 -0.10 6.32
C ARG A 95 32.13 0.52 5.63
N THR A 96 32.08 0.64 4.30
CA THR A 96 33.21 1.13 3.50
C THR A 96 33.61 2.56 3.86
N ARG A 97 32.63 3.41 4.22
CA ARG A 97 32.88 4.77 4.75
C ARG A 97 33.50 4.72 6.14
N LEU A 98 32.97 3.88 7.03
CA LEU A 98 33.40 3.74 8.42
C LEU A 98 34.85 3.21 8.52
N ASP A 99 35.20 2.18 7.75
CA ASP A 99 36.58 1.70 7.59
C ASP A 99 37.52 2.83 7.11
N ALA A 100 37.05 3.70 6.20
CA ALA A 100 37.80 4.84 5.66
C ALA A 100 37.79 6.11 6.56
N LEU A 101 36.96 6.16 7.61
CA LEU A 101 37.02 7.17 8.67
C LEU A 101 37.98 6.73 9.77
N LEU A 102 37.89 5.47 10.22
CA LEU A 102 38.82 4.88 11.19
C LEU A 102 40.27 4.89 10.67
N ALA A 103 40.48 4.64 9.37
CA ALA A 103 41.80 4.77 8.75
C ALA A 103 42.36 6.21 8.89
N ARG A 104 41.55 7.24 8.58
CA ARG A 104 41.95 8.65 8.71
C ARG A 104 42.22 9.04 10.16
N ALA A 105 41.37 8.62 11.11
CA ALA A 105 41.62 8.85 12.53
C ALA A 105 42.95 8.22 12.99
N THR A 106 43.32 7.05 12.45
CA THR A 106 44.62 6.40 12.73
C THR A 106 45.78 7.19 12.14
N ASP A 107 45.68 7.62 10.87
CA ASP A 107 46.70 8.46 10.21
C ASP A 107 46.88 9.84 10.90
N GLU A 108 45.81 10.40 11.50
CA GLU A 108 45.85 11.65 12.26
C GLU A 108 46.26 11.47 13.75
N GLY A 109 46.45 10.24 14.22
CA GLY A 109 47.14 9.93 15.49
C GLY A 109 46.38 9.09 16.52
N LEU A 110 45.22 8.51 16.19
CA LEU A 110 44.54 7.53 17.04
C LEU A 110 45.44 6.28 17.24
N PRO A 111 45.55 5.71 18.46
CA PRO A 111 46.31 4.48 18.68
C PRO A 111 45.79 3.33 17.80
N ALA A 112 46.69 2.62 17.12
CA ALA A 112 46.33 1.56 16.19
C ALA A 112 45.57 0.40 16.88
N ASP A 113 45.87 0.12 18.15
CA ASP A 113 45.16 -0.86 18.97
C ASP A 113 43.73 -0.42 19.33
N ALA A 114 43.49 0.89 19.49
CA ALA A 114 42.14 1.44 19.68
C ALA A 114 41.32 1.35 18.39
N ALA A 115 41.93 1.69 17.26
CA ALA A 115 41.32 1.53 15.93
C ALA A 115 41.00 0.05 15.62
N GLU A 116 41.87 -0.88 16.04
CA GLU A 116 41.67 -2.32 15.88
C GLU A 116 40.56 -2.87 16.79
N ARG A 117 40.49 -2.43 18.07
CA ARG A 117 39.37 -2.74 19.00
C ARG A 117 38.03 -2.33 18.39
N VAL A 118 37.91 -1.08 17.93
CA VAL A 118 36.66 -0.56 17.34
C VAL A 118 36.29 -1.33 16.07
N ARG A 119 37.25 -1.62 15.20
CA ARG A 119 37.01 -2.43 13.98
C ARG A 119 36.55 -3.85 14.31
N ALA A 120 37.09 -4.47 15.36
CA ALA A 120 36.69 -5.80 15.81
C ALA A 120 35.24 -5.83 16.32
N ALA A 121 34.82 -4.85 17.14
CA ALA A 121 33.43 -4.76 17.61
C ALA A 121 32.43 -4.55 16.46
N ILE A 122 32.75 -3.66 15.50
CA ILE A 122 31.95 -3.44 14.28
C ILE A 122 31.87 -4.72 13.43
N HIS A 123 32.97 -5.49 13.34
CA HIS A 123 32.99 -6.76 12.62
C HIS A 123 32.09 -7.81 13.31
N THR A 124 32.09 -7.88 14.64
CA THR A 124 31.20 -8.77 15.41
C THR A 124 29.73 -8.44 15.17
N TYR A 125 29.36 -7.15 15.23
CA TYR A 125 28.01 -6.68 14.88
C TYR A 125 27.62 -7.11 13.44
N GLN A 126 28.53 -6.93 12.47
CA GLN A 126 28.26 -7.32 11.09
C GLN A 126 28.09 -8.84 10.93
N VAL A 127 28.89 -9.66 11.61
CA VAL A 127 28.73 -11.13 11.60
C VAL A 127 27.38 -11.55 12.19
N ALA A 128 26.90 -10.86 13.23
CA ALA A 128 25.57 -11.08 13.79
C ALA A 128 24.47 -10.74 12.77
N VAL A 129 24.48 -9.55 12.18
CA VAL A 129 23.48 -9.14 11.17
C VAL A 129 23.54 -10.04 9.93
N ASP A 130 24.71 -10.45 9.46
CA ASP A 130 24.85 -11.34 8.31
C ASP A 130 24.42 -12.79 8.64
N GLN A 131 24.49 -13.20 9.90
CA GLN A 131 23.93 -14.46 10.40
C GLN A 131 22.40 -14.41 10.49
N GLU A 132 21.84 -13.30 10.96
CA GLU A 132 20.40 -13.05 10.99
C GLU A 132 19.81 -13.00 9.57
N LEU A 133 20.41 -12.22 8.66
CA LEU A 133 20.02 -12.16 7.25
C LEU A 133 20.09 -13.53 6.56
N ARG A 134 21.04 -14.40 6.94
CA ARG A 134 21.08 -15.79 6.45
C ARG A 134 19.96 -16.65 7.03
N LEU A 135 19.59 -16.47 8.30
CA LEU A 135 18.45 -17.14 8.93
C LEU A 135 17.14 -16.73 8.23
N LEU A 136 16.93 -15.43 8.04
CA LEU A 136 15.81 -14.86 7.27
C LEU A 136 15.79 -15.38 5.82
N ALA A 137 16.94 -15.44 5.14
CA ALA A 137 17.04 -15.94 3.76
C ALA A 137 16.79 -17.46 3.60
N VAL A 138 16.90 -18.27 4.66
CA VAL A 138 16.39 -19.66 4.70
C VAL A 138 15.05 -19.77 5.43
N GLY A 139 14.34 -18.64 5.58
CA GLY A 139 13.00 -18.54 6.15
C GLY A 139 12.89 -18.90 7.62
N LYS A 140 13.97 -18.86 8.41
CA LYS A 140 13.95 -19.10 9.86
C LYS A 140 13.67 -17.79 10.60
N TRP A 141 12.56 -17.14 10.24
CA TRP A 141 12.05 -15.90 10.81
C TRP A 141 12.09 -15.91 12.34
N ASP A 142 11.54 -16.97 12.92
CA ASP A 142 11.54 -17.26 14.35
C ASP A 142 12.93 -17.28 15.01
N ALA A 143 13.95 -17.82 14.33
CA ALA A 143 15.32 -17.88 14.83
C ALA A 143 16.11 -16.58 14.58
N ALA A 144 15.55 -15.64 13.83
CA ALA A 144 16.01 -14.26 13.71
C ALA A 144 15.29 -13.35 14.72
N ALA A 145 13.98 -13.51 14.90
CA ALA A 145 13.19 -12.81 15.92
C ALA A 145 13.66 -13.13 17.36
N THR A 146 14.20 -14.32 17.60
CA THR A 146 14.84 -14.70 18.87
C THR A 146 16.36 -14.42 18.92
N PHE A 147 16.93 -13.86 17.84
CA PHE A 147 18.32 -13.37 17.79
C PHE A 147 18.44 -11.93 18.29
N ASP A 148 17.31 -11.25 18.53
CA ASP A 148 17.26 -9.83 18.87
C ASP A 148 17.85 -9.51 20.26
N ALA A 149 18.35 -8.29 20.38
CA ALA A 149 19.03 -7.67 21.54
C ALA A 149 20.27 -8.38 22.13
N SER A 150 20.18 -9.66 22.52
CA SER A 150 21.04 -10.25 23.56
C SER A 150 22.54 -10.36 23.22
N ASP A 151 22.90 -10.74 22.00
CA ASP A 151 24.31 -10.79 21.54
C ASP A 151 24.78 -9.49 20.86
N VAL A 152 23.85 -8.64 20.43
CA VAL A 152 24.14 -7.49 19.53
C VAL A 152 24.34 -6.18 20.31
N VAL A 153 23.50 -5.92 21.31
CA VAL A 153 23.58 -4.70 22.13
C VAL A 153 24.93 -4.57 22.86
N PRO A 154 25.48 -5.63 23.52
CA PRO A 154 26.74 -5.51 24.24
C PRO A 154 27.93 -5.12 23.35
N ALA A 155 27.99 -5.61 22.11
CA ALA A 155 29.06 -5.27 21.17
C ALA A 155 28.97 -3.83 20.65
N PHE A 156 27.74 -3.30 20.49
CA PHE A 156 27.50 -1.91 20.12
C PHE A 156 27.80 -0.95 21.29
N GLU A 157 27.37 -1.30 22.51
CA GLU A 157 27.71 -0.56 23.73
C GLU A 157 29.22 -0.56 24.02
N GLU A 158 29.92 -1.68 23.82
CA GLU A 158 31.38 -1.74 23.94
C GLU A 158 32.07 -0.83 22.92
N ALA A 159 31.63 -0.85 21.64
CA ALA A 159 32.17 0.04 20.61
C ALA A 159 31.97 1.53 20.96
N GLN A 160 30.78 1.91 21.42
CA GLN A 160 30.51 3.29 21.89
C GLN A 160 31.34 3.66 23.12
N THR A 161 31.49 2.74 24.08
CA THR A 161 32.24 2.96 25.33
C THR A 161 33.73 3.18 25.04
N VAL A 162 34.32 2.39 24.14
CA VAL A 162 35.71 2.58 23.70
C VAL A 162 35.88 3.93 22.98
N LEU A 163 34.99 4.27 22.03
CA LEU A 163 35.05 5.55 21.31
C LEU A 163 34.92 6.77 22.25
N ALA A 164 34.01 6.71 23.23
CA ALA A 164 33.80 7.78 24.20
C ALA A 164 34.99 7.93 25.18
N ALA A 165 35.61 6.82 25.58
CA ALA A 165 36.78 6.83 26.47
C ALA A 165 38.02 7.43 25.78
N GLU A 166 38.35 7.00 24.56
CA GLU A 166 39.50 7.49 23.81
C GLU A 166 39.30 8.97 23.41
N GLY A 167 38.10 9.36 22.96
CA GLY A 167 37.78 10.76 22.67
C GLY A 167 37.94 11.68 23.88
N SER A 168 37.50 11.23 25.07
CA SER A 168 37.68 11.96 26.33
C SER A 168 39.17 12.09 26.71
N LEU A 169 39.99 11.07 26.44
CA LEU A 169 41.43 11.11 26.68
C LEU A 169 42.12 12.14 25.78
N VAL A 170 41.78 12.14 24.48
CA VAL A 170 42.29 13.12 23.50
C VAL A 170 41.94 14.55 23.92
N ALA A 171 40.69 14.82 24.30
CA ALA A 171 40.24 16.14 24.76
C ALA A 171 41.03 16.68 25.98
N VAL A 172 41.38 15.81 26.93
CA VAL A 172 42.19 16.19 28.10
C VAL A 172 43.65 16.50 27.71
N HIS A 173 44.20 15.78 26.73
CA HIS A 173 45.56 16.03 26.23
C HIS A 173 45.66 17.30 25.37
N THR A 174 44.67 17.59 24.51
CA THR A 174 44.62 18.83 23.71
C THR A 174 44.44 20.07 24.60
N ALA A 175 43.54 20.00 25.58
CA ALA A 175 43.32 21.08 26.56
C ALA A 175 44.61 21.42 27.32
N ARG A 176 45.37 20.41 27.77
CA ARG A 176 46.68 20.62 28.40
C ARG A 176 47.71 21.23 27.46
N ALA A 177 47.82 20.76 26.22
CA ALA A 177 48.76 21.30 25.23
C ALA A 177 48.51 22.79 24.95
N LEU A 178 47.24 23.19 24.79
CA LEU A 178 46.83 24.58 24.62
C LEU A 178 47.11 25.44 25.86
N GLN A 179 46.92 24.90 27.08
CA GLN A 179 47.08 25.67 28.31
C GLN A 179 48.50 26.20 28.53
N TYR A 180 49.54 25.42 28.16
CA TYR A 180 50.95 25.81 28.30
C TYR A 180 51.42 26.90 27.31
N SER A 181 50.66 27.19 26.25
CA SER A 181 51.05 28.21 25.24
C SER A 181 51.02 29.66 25.76
N ASN A 182 50.31 29.92 26.86
CA ASN A 182 49.90 31.27 27.29
C ASN A 182 50.98 32.07 28.05
N ALA A 183 52.25 31.64 28.10
CA ALA A 183 53.30 32.29 28.89
C ALA A 183 54.03 33.46 28.18
N GLY A 184 53.93 33.58 26.85
CA GLY A 184 54.59 34.66 26.06
C GLY A 184 53.88 36.01 25.78
N PRO A 185 52.64 36.37 26.21
CA PRO A 185 51.89 37.45 25.56
C PRO A 185 52.45 38.87 25.70
N ALA A 186 53.11 39.19 26.82
CA ALA A 186 53.36 40.57 27.24
C ALA A 186 54.20 41.41 26.27
N VAL A 187 55.20 40.79 25.61
CA VAL A 187 56.06 41.46 24.62
C VAL A 187 55.41 41.48 23.23
N MET A 188 54.59 40.47 22.93
CA MET A 188 53.94 40.31 21.63
C MET A 188 52.80 41.31 21.41
N LEU A 189 52.10 41.70 22.50
CA LEU A 189 50.94 42.59 22.46
C LEU A 189 51.23 43.95 21.79
N LEU A 190 52.39 44.55 22.08
CA LEU A 190 52.74 45.91 21.63
C LEU A 190 53.00 46.00 20.11
N ALA A 191 53.46 44.91 19.49
CA ALA A 191 53.65 44.83 18.04
C ALA A 191 52.38 44.39 17.28
N ILE A 192 51.53 43.58 17.92
CA ILE A 192 50.27 43.12 17.32
C ILE A 192 49.29 44.28 17.15
N VAL A 193 49.14 45.18 18.13
CA VAL A 193 48.16 46.28 18.07
C VAL A 193 48.33 47.16 16.82
N THR A 194 49.56 47.52 16.43
CA THR A 194 49.83 48.35 15.24
C THR A 194 49.60 47.62 13.92
N VAL A 195 49.77 46.29 13.87
CA VAL A 195 49.57 45.50 12.64
C VAL A 195 48.10 45.07 12.49
N SER A 196 47.45 44.66 13.57
CA SER A 196 46.05 44.15 13.56
C SER A 196 45.03 45.21 13.18
N VAL A 197 45.25 46.49 13.48
CA VAL A 197 44.36 47.58 13.01
C VAL A 197 44.37 47.70 11.48
N VAL A 198 45.51 47.44 10.84
CA VAL A 198 45.67 47.51 9.38
C VAL A 198 45.21 46.21 8.70
N GLN A 199 45.59 45.04 9.24
CA GLN A 199 45.21 43.75 8.67
C GLN A 199 43.76 43.37 8.94
N GLY A 200 43.19 43.73 10.10
CA GLY A 200 41.81 43.40 10.48
C GLY A 200 40.77 44.01 9.54
N ARG A 201 41.03 45.21 8.98
CA ARG A 201 40.20 45.81 7.93
C ARG A 201 40.24 45.01 6.62
N ARG A 202 41.40 44.47 6.23
CA ARG A 202 41.51 43.64 5.00
C ARG A 202 40.91 42.25 5.17
N ARG A 203 41.17 41.58 6.30
CA ARG A 203 40.73 40.20 6.53
C ARG A 203 39.23 40.08 6.79
N ARG A 204 38.56 41.12 7.34
CA ARG A 204 37.09 41.17 7.37
C ARG A 204 36.49 41.21 5.97
N ILE A 205 37.04 42.03 5.07
CA ILE A 205 36.54 42.15 3.70
C ILE A 205 36.70 40.82 2.94
N SER A 206 37.87 40.16 3.01
CA SER A 206 38.06 38.89 2.29
C SER A 206 37.16 37.77 2.81
N VAL A 207 37.10 37.56 4.13
CA VAL A 207 36.27 36.49 4.73
C VAL A 207 34.78 36.74 4.51
N GLN A 208 34.34 38.01 4.54
CA GLN A 208 32.95 38.34 4.22
C GLN A 208 32.63 38.04 2.75
N HIS A 209 33.49 38.43 1.81
CA HIS A 209 33.26 38.18 0.38
C HIS A 209 33.36 36.68 0.01
N GLU A 210 34.25 35.92 0.64
CA GLU A 210 34.32 34.46 0.48
C GLU A 210 33.07 33.76 1.03
N ALA A 211 32.54 34.19 2.18
CA ALA A 211 31.30 33.66 2.75
C ALA A 211 30.05 34.07 1.94
N GLU A 212 30.04 35.28 1.39
CA GLU A 212 28.99 35.83 0.52
C GLU A 212 28.94 35.07 -0.82
N GLN A 213 30.10 34.82 -1.45
CA GLN A 213 30.20 33.99 -2.66
C GLN A 213 29.85 32.52 -2.40
N ALA A 214 30.33 31.92 -1.30
CA ALA A 214 29.98 30.55 -0.93
C ALA A 214 28.48 30.40 -0.61
N GLY A 215 27.87 31.43 -0.02
CA GLY A 215 26.44 31.54 0.22
C GLY A 215 25.64 31.61 -1.08
N GLU A 216 26.02 32.49 -2.01
CA GLU A 216 25.31 32.63 -3.28
C GLU A 216 25.47 31.38 -4.17
N VAL A 217 26.65 30.77 -4.24
CA VAL A 217 26.85 29.51 -4.98
C VAL A 217 25.96 28.41 -4.39
N ARG A 218 25.93 28.24 -3.06
CA ARG A 218 25.06 27.25 -2.40
C ARG A 218 23.57 27.54 -2.65
N TYR A 219 23.16 28.81 -2.62
CA TYR A 219 21.78 29.23 -2.89
C TYR A 219 21.37 28.93 -4.34
N ARG A 220 22.22 29.25 -5.32
CA ARG A 220 22.00 28.90 -6.74
C ARG A 220 21.88 27.40 -6.93
N THR A 221 22.79 26.58 -6.39
CA THR A 221 22.71 25.11 -6.52
C THR A 221 21.43 24.52 -5.92
N LEU A 222 20.94 25.07 -4.80
CA LEU A 222 19.67 24.65 -4.21
C LEU A 222 18.44 25.00 -5.07
N ILE A 223 18.48 26.15 -5.77
CA ILE A 223 17.41 26.53 -6.72
C ILE A 223 17.51 25.74 -8.03
N ASP A 224 18.72 25.52 -8.56
CA ASP A 224 18.95 24.77 -9.81
C ASP A 224 18.40 23.34 -9.73
N GLN A 225 18.50 22.72 -8.55
CA GLN A 225 18.02 21.38 -8.21
C GLN A 225 16.57 21.33 -7.69
N SER A 226 15.92 22.47 -7.46
CA SER A 226 14.51 22.53 -7.03
C SER A 226 13.56 22.23 -8.19
N SER A 227 12.58 21.34 -7.96
CA SER A 227 11.45 21.13 -8.88
C SER A 227 10.43 22.27 -8.87
N ASP A 228 10.36 23.03 -7.78
CA ASP A 228 9.37 24.10 -7.60
C ASP A 228 9.80 25.35 -8.38
N LEU A 229 8.84 25.97 -9.08
CA LEU A 229 9.05 27.19 -9.84
C LEU A 229 9.05 28.39 -8.88
N VAL A 230 10.21 29.03 -8.70
CA VAL A 230 10.33 30.30 -7.97
C VAL A 230 10.36 31.46 -8.95
N LEU A 231 9.56 32.50 -8.70
CA LEU A 231 9.47 33.74 -9.47
C LEU A 231 9.41 34.95 -8.50
N VAL A 232 9.89 36.12 -8.93
CA VAL A 232 9.61 37.39 -8.22
C VAL A 232 8.96 38.37 -9.19
N THR A 233 7.87 39.02 -8.78
CA THR A 233 7.02 39.88 -9.62
C THR A 233 6.57 41.16 -8.90
N ASP A 234 6.24 42.21 -9.65
CA ASP A 234 5.39 43.28 -9.15
C ASP A 234 3.92 42.84 -9.03
N ARG A 235 3.07 43.68 -8.42
CA ARG A 235 1.62 43.42 -8.28
C ARG A 235 0.85 43.36 -9.60
N ASN A 236 1.44 43.83 -10.71
CA ASN A 236 0.85 43.78 -12.05
C ASN A 236 1.13 42.46 -12.79
N GLY A 237 2.01 41.59 -12.24
CA GLY A 237 2.44 40.35 -12.87
C GLY A 237 3.76 40.45 -13.65
N ARG A 238 4.47 41.60 -13.58
CA ARG A 238 5.76 41.79 -14.25
C ARG A 238 6.89 41.16 -13.43
N CYS A 239 7.39 40.02 -13.88
CA CYS A 239 8.50 39.32 -13.27
C CYS A 239 9.83 40.05 -13.45
N VAL A 240 10.61 40.08 -12.36
CA VAL A 240 11.99 40.61 -12.27
C VAL A 240 13.02 39.51 -11.99
N PHE A 241 12.58 38.33 -11.57
CA PHE A 241 13.41 37.14 -11.40
C PHE A 241 12.62 35.88 -11.77
N LEU A 242 13.30 34.91 -12.39
CA LEU A 242 12.86 33.55 -12.63
C LEU A 242 13.95 32.60 -12.13
N SER A 243 13.54 31.52 -11.47
CA SER A 243 14.43 30.37 -11.23
C SER A 243 14.65 29.57 -12.52
N PRO A 244 15.78 28.87 -12.70
CA PRO A 244 16.01 28.04 -13.89
C PRO A 244 14.96 26.93 -14.09
N SER A 245 14.26 26.46 -13.05
CA SER A 245 13.08 25.59 -13.22
C SER A 245 11.89 26.33 -13.84
N ALA A 246 11.61 27.58 -13.42
CA ALA A 246 10.62 28.42 -14.07
C ALA A 246 11.00 28.74 -15.52
N GLU A 247 12.26 29.09 -15.79
CA GLU A 247 12.76 29.32 -17.16
C GLU A 247 12.60 28.08 -18.04
N ARG A 248 12.98 26.89 -17.57
CA ARG A 248 12.81 25.61 -18.30
C ARG A 248 11.35 25.33 -18.65
N PHE A 249 10.41 25.56 -17.72
CA PHE A 249 9.00 25.29 -17.96
C PHE A 249 8.32 26.32 -18.88
N LEU A 250 8.66 27.61 -18.70
CA LEU A 250 8.01 28.73 -19.40
C LEU A 250 8.65 29.04 -20.77
N SER A 251 9.80 28.43 -21.09
CA SER A 251 10.40 28.50 -22.42
C SER A 251 9.50 27.82 -23.47
N THR A 252 9.08 28.59 -24.49
CA THR A 252 8.38 28.07 -25.66
C THR A 252 9.34 27.89 -26.84
N PRO A 253 9.09 26.93 -27.76
CA PRO A 253 9.96 26.72 -28.94
C PRO A 253 10.07 27.92 -29.88
N GLU A 254 9.13 28.87 -29.82
CA GLU A 254 9.00 29.97 -30.79
C GLU A 254 9.30 31.36 -30.21
N GLY A 255 9.62 31.51 -28.91
CA GLY A 255 10.02 32.85 -28.43
C GLY A 255 10.23 33.11 -26.94
N VAL A 256 11.27 32.52 -26.33
CA VAL A 256 12.21 33.32 -25.51
C VAL A 256 13.63 32.93 -25.91
N GLY A 257 14.47 33.91 -26.26
CA GLY A 257 15.81 33.64 -26.77
C GLY A 257 16.79 33.22 -25.68
N ALA A 258 17.44 32.07 -25.86
CA ALA A 258 18.60 31.67 -25.05
C ALA A 258 19.79 32.61 -25.32
N GLY A 259 19.87 33.69 -24.53
CA GLY A 259 20.90 34.74 -24.62
C GLY A 259 21.78 34.79 -23.36
N GLU A 260 23.04 35.15 -23.54
CA GLU A 260 24.07 35.01 -22.51
C GLU A 260 24.01 36.11 -21.42
N SER A 261 23.35 35.79 -20.30
CA SER A 261 23.50 36.50 -19.01
C SER A 261 22.93 37.95 -18.97
N PRO A 262 23.06 38.72 -17.86
CA PRO A 262 21.93 38.90 -16.97
C PRO A 262 21.33 40.32 -17.02
N GLN A 263 20.50 40.58 -18.03
CA GLN A 263 19.47 41.63 -18.00
C GLN A 263 18.20 41.08 -18.69
N ALA A 264 17.46 40.25 -17.96
CA ALA A 264 16.30 39.54 -18.50
C ALA A 264 15.23 40.51 -19.02
N VAL A 265 14.62 40.14 -20.15
CA VAL A 265 13.44 40.83 -20.68
C VAL A 265 12.32 40.71 -19.64
N PRO A 266 11.59 41.79 -19.29
CA PRO A 266 10.52 41.71 -18.31
C PRO A 266 9.43 40.74 -18.76
N PHE A 267 9.30 39.62 -18.06
CA PHE A 267 8.35 38.57 -18.36
C PHE A 267 7.02 38.87 -17.68
N ASP A 268 5.89 38.75 -18.40
CA ASP A 268 4.55 38.93 -17.82
C ASP A 268 3.97 37.57 -17.42
N LEU A 269 3.84 37.35 -16.11
CA LEU A 269 3.19 36.17 -15.53
C LEU A 269 1.75 35.99 -16.05
N LEU A 270 1.00 37.08 -16.23
CA LEU A 270 -0.39 36.99 -16.69
C LEU A 270 -0.49 36.57 -18.17
N SER A 271 0.59 36.67 -18.94
CA SER A 271 0.63 36.17 -20.33
C SER A 271 0.62 34.63 -20.41
N VAL A 272 1.27 33.95 -19.47
CA VAL A 272 1.34 32.47 -19.39
C VAL A 272 0.29 31.84 -18.48
N VAL A 273 -0.37 32.62 -17.61
CA VAL A 273 -1.55 32.15 -16.88
C VAL A 273 -2.68 31.84 -17.87
N ASP A 274 -3.38 30.72 -17.67
CA ASP A 274 -4.58 30.32 -18.43
C ASP A 274 -5.61 31.47 -18.47
N PRO A 275 -6.20 31.81 -19.63
CA PRO A 275 -7.16 32.92 -19.76
C PRO A 275 -8.29 32.94 -18.72
N GLN A 276 -8.74 31.78 -18.23
CA GLN A 276 -9.77 31.68 -17.21
C GLN A 276 -9.28 32.07 -15.80
N ASP A 277 -8.00 31.82 -15.50
CA ASP A 277 -7.40 32.07 -14.19
C ASP A 277 -6.84 33.49 -14.05
N ARG A 278 -6.50 34.17 -15.16
CA ARG A 278 -5.83 35.51 -15.18
C ARG A 278 -6.46 36.53 -14.23
N ALA A 279 -7.77 36.69 -14.26
CA ALA A 279 -8.48 37.66 -13.40
C ALA A 279 -8.40 37.29 -11.91
N ARG A 280 -8.45 35.99 -11.58
CA ARG A 280 -8.28 35.48 -10.20
C ARG A 280 -6.85 35.71 -9.71
N VAL A 281 -5.85 35.39 -10.53
CA VAL A 281 -4.43 35.59 -10.21
C VAL A 281 -4.12 37.07 -10.01
N ALA A 282 -4.47 37.95 -10.95
CA ALA A 282 -4.22 39.38 -10.84
C ALA A 282 -4.87 40.00 -9.59
N ALA A 283 -6.11 39.62 -9.27
CA ALA A 283 -6.80 40.06 -8.06
C ALA A 283 -6.15 39.53 -6.77
N ARG A 284 -5.52 38.35 -6.80
CA ARG A 284 -4.75 37.84 -5.65
C ARG A 284 -3.40 38.52 -5.49
N LEU A 285 -2.64 38.77 -6.55
CA LEU A 285 -1.38 39.55 -6.49
C LEU A 285 -1.60 40.94 -5.86
N HIS A 286 -2.72 41.60 -6.19
CA HIS A 286 -3.09 42.87 -5.56
C HIS A 286 -3.50 42.76 -4.09
N ALA A 287 -3.98 41.59 -3.64
CA ALA A 287 -4.53 41.38 -2.30
C ALA A 287 -3.54 40.79 -1.28
N VAL A 288 -2.33 40.39 -1.68
CA VAL A 288 -1.29 39.90 -0.76
C VAL A 288 -0.77 41.05 0.11
N THR A 289 -0.49 40.77 1.39
CA THR A 289 0.18 41.69 2.31
C THR A 289 1.32 40.99 3.06
N PRO A 290 2.28 41.72 3.67
CA PRO A 290 3.41 41.08 4.36
C PRO A 290 3.00 40.24 5.57
N GLU A 291 1.84 40.54 6.15
CA GLU A 291 1.25 39.82 7.30
C GLU A 291 0.43 38.59 6.87
N ARG A 292 0.01 38.54 5.59
CA ARG A 292 -0.80 37.47 5.00
C ARG A 292 -0.38 37.23 3.55
N GLY A 293 0.50 36.24 3.39
CA GLY A 293 0.69 35.56 2.11
C GLY A 293 -0.62 34.96 1.59
N ALA A 294 -0.64 34.63 0.30
CA ALA A 294 -1.81 34.06 -0.36
C ALA A 294 -1.43 32.77 -1.08
N ASP A 295 -2.06 31.66 -0.68
CA ASP A 295 -2.02 30.43 -1.47
C ASP A 295 -3.07 30.51 -2.59
N LEU A 296 -2.72 30.09 -3.79
CA LEU A 296 -3.60 30.06 -4.94
C LEU A 296 -3.22 28.95 -5.93
N GLU A 297 -4.22 28.29 -6.47
CA GLU A 297 -4.04 27.44 -7.65
C GLU A 297 -4.07 28.29 -8.91
N LEU A 298 -3.19 27.96 -9.87
CA LEU A 298 -3.18 28.53 -11.20
C LEU A 298 -2.81 27.48 -12.24
N ARG A 299 -3.35 27.62 -13.44
CA ARG A 299 -2.82 26.96 -14.64
C ARG A 299 -1.78 27.86 -15.31
N LEU A 300 -0.62 27.29 -15.62
CA LEU A 300 0.41 27.92 -16.44
C LEU A 300 0.55 27.16 -17.77
N ILE A 301 0.65 27.91 -18.85
CA ILE A 301 0.89 27.43 -20.21
C ILE A 301 2.41 27.49 -20.43
N GLY A 302 3.05 26.32 -20.51
CA GLY A 302 4.50 26.19 -20.75
C GLY A 302 4.82 25.46 -22.05
N GLY A 303 6.11 25.17 -22.29
CA GLY A 303 6.59 24.45 -23.48
C GLY A 303 6.03 23.03 -23.65
N HIS A 304 5.48 22.45 -22.57
CA HIS A 304 4.82 21.13 -22.55
C HIS A 304 3.29 21.22 -22.42
N GLY A 305 2.70 22.37 -22.77
CA GLY A 305 1.26 22.63 -22.65
C GLY A 305 0.85 23.18 -21.29
N THR A 306 -0.45 23.10 -20.97
CA THR A 306 -1.02 23.64 -19.73
C THR A 306 -0.82 22.67 -18.57
N ARG A 307 -0.16 23.12 -17.50
CA ARG A 307 0.01 22.40 -16.23
C ARG A 307 -0.67 23.17 -15.07
N ARG A 308 -1.17 22.46 -14.06
CA ARG A 308 -1.75 22.99 -12.82
C ARG A 308 -0.68 23.11 -11.73
N PHE A 309 -0.58 24.29 -11.14
CA PHE A 309 0.34 24.56 -10.05
C PHE A 309 -0.41 24.99 -8.79
N ALA A 310 0.00 24.45 -7.65
CA ALA A 310 -0.30 25.01 -6.34
C ALA A 310 0.81 26.00 -5.99
N ALA A 311 0.47 27.29 -5.81
CA ALA A 311 1.44 28.34 -5.56
C ALA A 311 1.17 29.08 -4.25
N SER A 312 2.24 29.42 -3.54
CA SER A 312 2.19 30.34 -2.40
C SER A 312 2.84 31.66 -2.79
N VAL A 313 2.17 32.78 -2.46
CA VAL A 313 2.63 34.14 -2.75
C VAL A 313 2.96 34.87 -1.45
N GLN A 314 4.18 35.39 -1.34
CA GLN A 314 4.63 36.21 -0.20
C GLN A 314 4.99 37.62 -0.64
N ASP A 315 4.50 38.63 0.09
CA ASP A 315 4.83 40.02 -0.15
C ASP A 315 6.14 40.40 0.55
N LEU A 316 7.20 40.57 -0.25
CA LEU A 316 8.52 41.01 0.18
C LEU A 316 8.92 42.33 -0.52
N GLU A 317 7.95 43.18 -0.92
CA GLU A 317 8.23 44.50 -1.52
C GLU A 317 9.07 45.39 -0.59
N ALA A 318 8.88 45.24 0.73
CA ALA A 318 9.65 45.96 1.75
C ALA A 318 11.06 45.39 2.02
N ASN A 319 11.43 44.24 1.43
CA ASN A 319 12.75 43.62 1.62
C ASN A 319 13.74 44.15 0.56
N PRO A 320 14.82 44.88 0.95
CA PRO A 320 15.76 45.47 -0.02
C PRO A 320 16.50 44.47 -0.91
N SER A 321 16.51 43.18 -0.55
CA SER A 321 17.15 42.12 -1.33
C SER A 321 16.20 41.38 -2.29
N VAL A 322 14.90 41.73 -2.29
CA VAL A 322 13.87 41.06 -3.12
C VAL A 322 13.03 42.08 -3.89
N GLY A 323 12.46 43.08 -3.22
CA GLY A 323 11.76 44.19 -3.85
C GLY A 323 10.51 43.82 -4.67
N GLY A 324 9.80 42.74 -4.30
CA GLY A 324 8.62 42.26 -5.03
C GLY A 324 7.86 41.14 -4.30
N LEU A 325 6.77 40.68 -4.93
CA LEU A 325 6.05 39.48 -4.51
C LEU A 325 6.83 38.23 -4.96
N VAL A 326 7.12 37.31 -4.04
CA VAL A 326 7.71 36.00 -4.36
C VAL A 326 6.58 34.99 -4.58
N LEU A 327 6.59 34.31 -5.73
CA LEU A 327 5.79 33.11 -5.95
C LEU A 327 6.69 31.87 -5.87
N THR A 328 6.25 30.87 -5.13
CA THR A 328 6.79 29.50 -5.17
C THR A 328 5.65 28.58 -5.61
N ALA A 329 5.79 27.93 -6.75
CA ALA A 329 4.74 27.15 -7.41
C ALA A 329 5.18 25.72 -7.71
N ARG A 330 4.44 24.73 -7.20
CA ARG A 330 4.71 23.29 -7.41
C ARG A 330 3.72 22.70 -8.41
N ASP A 331 4.22 21.95 -9.40
CA ASP A 331 3.34 21.21 -10.32
C ASP A 331 2.58 20.14 -9.51
N VAL A 332 1.25 20.16 -9.63
CA VAL A 332 0.34 19.21 -9.00
C VAL A 332 -0.50 18.47 -10.03
N THR A 333 -0.24 18.65 -11.33
CA THR A 333 -1.04 18.10 -12.42
C THR A 333 -1.17 16.59 -12.33
N ASP A 334 -0.05 15.87 -12.30
CA ASP A 334 -0.05 14.40 -12.34
C ASP A 334 -0.67 13.82 -11.04
N LYS A 335 -0.50 14.51 -9.90
CA LYS A 335 -1.17 14.16 -8.64
C LYS A 335 -2.69 14.37 -8.72
N LEU A 336 -3.16 15.49 -9.29
CA LEU A 336 -4.59 15.78 -9.43
C LEU A 336 -5.26 14.88 -10.49
N LEU A 337 -4.53 14.48 -11.54
CA LEU A 337 -4.99 13.48 -12.49
C LEU A 337 -5.13 12.11 -11.82
N MET A 338 -4.11 11.63 -11.10
CA MET A 338 -4.15 10.35 -10.38
C MET A 338 -5.25 10.33 -9.30
N LEU A 339 -5.46 11.44 -8.58
CA LEU A 339 -6.58 11.57 -7.63
C LEU A 339 -7.93 11.52 -8.34
N GLY A 340 -8.09 12.19 -9.48
CA GLY A 340 -9.31 12.12 -10.29
C GLY A 340 -9.58 10.74 -10.89
N GLU A 341 -8.54 10.00 -11.28
CA GLU A 341 -8.68 8.60 -11.73
C GLU A 341 -9.08 7.67 -10.57
N LEU A 342 -8.51 7.86 -9.37
CA LEU A 342 -8.90 7.11 -8.17
C LEU A 342 -10.34 7.42 -7.74
N GLU A 343 -10.72 8.70 -7.72
CA GLU A 343 -12.08 9.16 -7.43
C GLU A 343 -13.08 8.62 -8.47
N HIS A 344 -12.74 8.66 -9.76
CA HIS A 344 -13.58 8.09 -10.82
C HIS A 344 -13.77 6.57 -10.61
N ARG A 345 -12.70 5.81 -10.37
CA ARG A 345 -12.77 4.35 -10.09
C ARG A 345 -13.50 4.00 -8.80
N ALA A 346 -13.42 4.84 -7.76
CA ALA A 346 -14.17 4.64 -6.52
C ALA A 346 -15.68 4.90 -6.66
N LEU A 347 -16.09 5.63 -7.71
CA LEU A 347 -17.46 6.11 -7.92
C LEU A 347 -18.15 5.56 -9.18
N HIS A 348 -17.45 4.77 -10.00
CA HIS A 348 -17.97 4.20 -11.24
C HIS A 348 -17.62 2.71 -11.35
N ASP A 349 -18.49 1.95 -12.01
CA ASP A 349 -18.31 0.54 -12.34
C ASP A 349 -17.22 0.38 -13.42
N PRO A 350 -16.17 -0.44 -13.21
CA PRO A 350 -15.05 -0.54 -14.13
C PRO A 350 -15.39 -1.21 -15.46
N LEU A 351 -16.48 -1.99 -15.54
CA LEU A 351 -16.89 -2.68 -16.77
C LEU A 351 -17.68 -1.75 -17.72
N THR A 352 -18.68 -1.04 -17.18
CA THR A 352 -19.63 -0.24 -17.97
C THR A 352 -19.34 1.26 -17.97
N GLY A 353 -18.48 1.74 -17.06
CA GLY A 353 -18.19 3.17 -16.87
C GLY A 353 -19.37 3.97 -16.26
N LEU A 354 -20.46 3.31 -15.88
CA LEU A 354 -21.59 3.94 -15.20
C LEU A 354 -21.24 4.29 -13.74
N PRO A 355 -21.89 5.30 -13.14
CA PRO A 355 -21.95 5.45 -11.68
C PRO A 355 -22.21 4.13 -10.95
N ASN A 356 -21.48 3.89 -9.87
CA ASN A 356 -21.67 2.73 -9.00
C ASN A 356 -22.69 3.00 -7.88
N ARG A 357 -22.93 2.01 -7.00
CA ARG A 357 -23.84 2.12 -5.84
C ARG A 357 -23.53 3.33 -4.93
N THR A 358 -22.26 3.67 -4.73
CA THR A 358 -21.82 4.81 -3.91
C THR A 358 -22.23 6.14 -4.55
N LEU A 359 -21.94 6.33 -5.84
CA LEU A 359 -22.29 7.56 -6.56
C LEU A 359 -23.80 7.69 -6.82
N LEU A 360 -24.54 6.57 -6.94
CA LEU A 360 -25.99 6.60 -6.93
C LEU A 360 -26.52 7.16 -5.61
N THR A 361 -26.02 6.65 -4.48
CA THR A 361 -26.51 7.03 -3.15
C THR A 361 -26.23 8.51 -2.87
N ASP A 362 -25.03 9.00 -3.17
CA ASP A 362 -24.69 10.43 -3.10
C ASP A 362 -25.63 11.31 -3.95
N ARG A 363 -25.81 10.97 -5.24
CA ARG A 363 -26.74 11.71 -6.12
C ARG A 363 -28.20 11.63 -5.66
N MET A 364 -28.59 10.53 -5.01
CA MET A 364 -29.92 10.33 -4.48
C MET A 364 -30.15 11.20 -3.23
N ASP A 365 -29.21 11.24 -2.29
CA ASP A 365 -29.28 12.15 -1.14
C ASP A 365 -29.21 13.62 -1.57
N GLN A 366 -28.38 13.98 -2.57
CA GLN A 366 -28.39 15.31 -3.17
C GLN A 366 -29.75 15.67 -3.80
N ALA A 367 -30.38 14.74 -4.53
CA ALA A 367 -31.70 14.92 -5.10
C ALA A 367 -32.78 15.09 -4.03
N LEU A 368 -32.71 14.34 -2.92
CA LEU A 368 -33.61 14.42 -1.77
C LEU A 368 -33.42 15.72 -0.96
N ILE A 369 -32.19 16.22 -0.82
CA ILE A 369 -31.91 17.53 -0.20
C ILE A 369 -32.42 18.68 -1.07
N ALA A 370 -32.38 18.53 -2.40
CA ALA A 370 -32.99 19.46 -3.35
C ALA A 370 -34.50 19.26 -3.52
N ASP A 371 -35.11 18.22 -2.91
CA ASP A 371 -36.52 17.88 -3.07
C ASP A 371 -37.41 18.81 -2.22
N HIS A 372 -37.77 19.95 -2.80
CA HIS A 372 -38.71 20.91 -2.20
C HIS A 372 -40.18 20.46 -2.33
N GLY A 373 -40.45 19.15 -2.23
CA GLY A 373 -41.77 18.55 -2.48
C GLY A 373 -42.08 18.36 -3.97
N VAL A 374 -41.04 18.16 -4.79
CA VAL A 374 -41.11 17.92 -6.24
C VAL A 374 -41.03 16.42 -6.57
N GLY A 375 -40.61 15.59 -5.62
CA GLY A 375 -40.49 14.15 -5.79
C GLY A 375 -39.24 13.74 -6.56
N THR A 376 -38.68 12.60 -6.19
CA THR A 376 -37.58 11.92 -6.88
C THR A 376 -37.95 10.45 -6.96
N ALA A 377 -37.99 9.90 -8.18
CA ALA A 377 -38.25 8.49 -8.38
C ALA A 377 -36.94 7.71 -8.56
N LEU A 378 -36.96 6.45 -8.16
CA LEU A 378 -35.89 5.48 -8.41
C LEU A 378 -36.52 4.24 -9.02
N VAL A 379 -35.93 3.78 -10.12
CA VAL A 379 -36.23 2.48 -10.74
C VAL A 379 -35.01 1.60 -10.55
N LEU A 380 -35.15 0.46 -9.90
CA LEU A 380 -34.14 -0.60 -9.86
C LEU A 380 -34.51 -1.66 -10.92
N LEU A 381 -33.51 -2.20 -11.60
CA LEU A 381 -33.64 -3.11 -12.74
C LEU A 381 -32.71 -4.31 -12.53
N ASP A 382 -33.23 -5.51 -12.72
CA ASP A 382 -32.51 -6.79 -12.71
C ASP A 382 -32.69 -7.43 -14.10
N LEU A 383 -31.63 -8.00 -14.69
CA LEU A 383 -31.69 -8.66 -16.00
C LEU A 383 -32.11 -10.13 -15.84
N ASP A 384 -33.34 -10.43 -16.24
CA ASP A 384 -33.93 -11.74 -16.04
C ASP A 384 -33.18 -12.81 -16.85
N ARG A 385 -32.79 -13.90 -16.15
CA ARG A 385 -32.05 -15.05 -16.69
C ARG A 385 -30.65 -14.74 -17.25
N PHE A 386 -30.04 -13.61 -16.87
CA PHE A 386 -28.66 -13.28 -17.28
C PHE A 386 -27.62 -14.36 -16.92
N ARG A 387 -27.83 -15.11 -15.82
CA ARG A 387 -27.01 -16.30 -15.50
C ARG A 387 -27.04 -17.37 -16.60
N GLU A 388 -28.19 -17.63 -17.23
CA GLU A 388 -28.31 -18.58 -18.34
C GLU A 388 -27.49 -18.12 -19.56
N ILE A 389 -27.31 -16.81 -19.77
CA ILE A 389 -26.45 -16.27 -20.83
C ILE A 389 -24.97 -16.54 -20.53
N ASN A 390 -24.52 -16.32 -19.29
CA ASN A 390 -23.15 -16.66 -18.88
C ASN A 390 -22.89 -18.17 -18.95
N ASP A 391 -23.79 -18.98 -18.41
CA ASP A 391 -23.68 -20.44 -18.37
C ASP A 391 -23.74 -21.07 -19.79
N THR A 392 -24.32 -20.39 -20.80
CA THR A 392 -24.45 -20.89 -22.18
C THR A 392 -23.41 -20.32 -23.17
N PHE A 393 -23.03 -19.05 -23.02
CA PHE A 393 -22.16 -18.32 -23.97
C PHE A 393 -20.83 -17.86 -23.36
N GLY A 394 -20.60 -18.11 -22.06
CA GLY A 394 -19.41 -17.68 -21.34
C GLY A 394 -19.44 -16.20 -20.95
N HIS A 395 -18.72 -15.86 -19.88
CA HIS A 395 -18.73 -14.53 -19.26
C HIS A 395 -18.41 -13.38 -20.23
N HIS A 396 -17.59 -13.58 -21.26
CA HIS A 396 -17.29 -12.55 -22.27
C HIS A 396 -18.54 -11.99 -22.97
N HIS A 397 -19.52 -12.85 -23.28
CA HIS A 397 -20.76 -12.41 -23.91
C HIS A 397 -21.66 -11.65 -22.93
N GLY A 398 -21.74 -12.09 -21.67
CA GLY A 398 -22.45 -11.38 -20.61
C GLY A 398 -21.85 -10.00 -20.33
N ASP A 399 -20.52 -9.92 -20.28
CA ASP A 399 -19.77 -8.67 -20.12
C ASP A 399 -20.12 -7.65 -21.21
N GLU A 400 -20.24 -8.08 -22.46
CA GLU A 400 -20.60 -7.20 -23.58
C GLU A 400 -22.10 -6.85 -23.61
N VAL A 401 -23.00 -7.74 -23.17
CA VAL A 401 -24.40 -7.38 -22.89
C VAL A 401 -24.45 -6.25 -21.84
N LEU A 402 -23.74 -6.39 -20.72
CA LEU A 402 -23.70 -5.39 -19.64
C LEU A 402 -23.16 -4.04 -20.13
N ARG A 403 -22.11 -4.02 -20.96
CA ARG A 403 -21.61 -2.79 -21.62
C ARG A 403 -22.65 -2.14 -22.52
N GLN A 404 -23.51 -2.89 -23.19
CA GLN A 404 -24.59 -2.37 -24.02
C GLN A 404 -25.83 -1.90 -23.24
N VAL A 405 -26.10 -2.45 -22.03
CA VAL A 405 -27.26 -2.09 -21.21
C VAL A 405 -27.24 -0.60 -20.80
N GLY A 406 -26.12 -0.10 -20.27
CA GLY A 406 -26.01 1.31 -19.85
C GLY A 406 -26.38 2.33 -20.94
N PRO A 407 -25.75 2.28 -22.13
CA PRO A 407 -26.08 3.12 -23.29
C PRO A 407 -27.52 2.95 -23.80
N ARG A 408 -28.16 1.80 -23.62
CA ARG A 408 -29.58 1.57 -23.97
C ARG A 408 -30.50 2.29 -22.99
N LEU A 409 -30.33 2.07 -21.69
CA LEU A 409 -31.12 2.74 -20.65
C LEU A 409 -31.00 4.27 -20.75
N ALA A 410 -29.80 4.78 -21.04
CA ALA A 410 -29.52 6.20 -21.23
C ALA A 410 -30.27 6.85 -22.40
N GLN A 411 -30.71 6.09 -23.42
CA GLN A 411 -31.50 6.64 -24.54
C GLN A 411 -32.98 6.89 -24.19
N VAL A 412 -33.48 6.27 -23.11
CA VAL A 412 -34.88 6.38 -22.68
C VAL A 412 -35.12 7.60 -21.78
N VAL A 413 -34.08 8.10 -21.13
CA VAL A 413 -34.18 9.04 -20.01
C VAL A 413 -33.64 10.44 -20.33
N GLY A 414 -34.13 11.44 -19.60
CA GLY A 414 -33.67 12.82 -19.74
C GLY A 414 -32.25 13.04 -19.19
N PRO A 415 -31.58 14.15 -19.56
CA PRO A 415 -30.20 14.44 -19.16
C PRO A 415 -30.00 14.70 -17.66
N ASP A 416 -31.08 14.89 -16.90
CA ASP A 416 -31.08 14.97 -15.43
C ASP A 416 -31.10 13.60 -14.73
N ALA A 417 -31.41 12.53 -15.47
CA ALA A 417 -31.46 11.19 -14.91
C ALA A 417 -30.06 10.62 -14.69
N THR A 418 -29.91 9.74 -13.71
CA THR A 418 -28.67 8.98 -13.50
C THR A 418 -28.95 7.50 -13.69
N VAL A 419 -28.39 6.92 -14.75
CA VAL A 419 -28.24 5.48 -14.91
C VAL A 419 -27.00 5.04 -14.14
N SER A 420 -27.09 3.94 -13.39
CA SER A 420 -26.03 3.36 -12.56
C SER A 420 -26.02 1.84 -12.70
N ARG A 421 -24.89 1.19 -12.37
CA ARG A 421 -24.80 -0.25 -12.13
C ARG A 421 -24.48 -0.51 -10.66
N ILE A 422 -25.13 -1.50 -10.04
CA ILE A 422 -25.12 -1.69 -8.59
C ILE A 422 -24.26 -2.89 -8.19
N THR A 423 -24.60 -4.05 -8.72
CA THR A 423 -23.95 -5.35 -8.49
C THR A 423 -24.25 -6.21 -9.72
N GLY A 424 -23.37 -7.08 -10.21
CA GLY A 424 -23.72 -8.10 -11.23
C GLY A 424 -24.56 -7.61 -12.42
N ASP A 425 -25.81 -8.07 -12.48
CA ASP A 425 -26.88 -7.73 -13.43
C ASP A 425 -27.86 -6.64 -12.94
N GLU A 426 -27.63 -6.05 -11.77
CA GLU A 426 -28.45 -4.97 -11.22
C GLU A 426 -28.05 -3.58 -11.77
N PHE A 427 -29.03 -2.88 -12.35
CA PHE A 427 -28.93 -1.49 -12.79
C PHE A 427 -29.94 -0.62 -12.03
N ALA A 428 -29.66 0.68 -11.95
CA ALA A 428 -30.57 1.64 -11.33
C ALA A 428 -30.73 2.89 -12.20
N VAL A 429 -31.90 3.51 -12.14
CA VAL A 429 -32.20 4.77 -12.78
C VAL A 429 -32.85 5.73 -11.78
N LEU A 430 -32.08 6.73 -11.36
CA LEU A 430 -32.58 7.87 -10.58
C LEU A 430 -33.24 8.87 -11.53
N LEU A 431 -34.46 9.29 -11.19
CA LEU A 431 -35.30 10.23 -11.96
C LEU A 431 -35.69 11.43 -11.07
N PRO A 432 -34.80 12.45 -10.95
CA PRO A 432 -35.07 13.65 -10.15
C PRO A 432 -36.28 14.45 -10.65
N ARG A 433 -36.97 15.14 -9.75
CA ARG A 433 -38.13 16.02 -10.04
C ARG A 433 -39.33 15.28 -10.65
N THR A 434 -39.51 14.02 -10.26
CA THR A 434 -40.65 13.18 -10.63
C THR A 434 -41.73 13.29 -9.55
N THR A 435 -42.75 14.11 -9.77
CA THR A 435 -43.88 14.31 -8.84
C THR A 435 -44.93 13.19 -8.87
N ASP A 436 -45.02 12.47 -9.98
CA ASP A 436 -46.11 11.55 -10.30
C ASP A 436 -45.60 10.11 -10.43
N LEU A 437 -46.17 9.23 -9.62
CA LEU A 437 -45.92 7.79 -9.64
C LEU A 437 -46.25 7.17 -11.02
N THR A 438 -47.25 7.72 -11.72
CA THR A 438 -47.63 7.30 -13.08
C THR A 438 -46.50 7.56 -14.09
N ALA A 439 -45.76 8.67 -13.93
CA ALA A 439 -44.59 8.97 -14.74
C ALA A 439 -43.42 8.02 -14.44
N ALA A 440 -43.18 7.70 -13.17
CA ALA A 440 -42.17 6.72 -12.76
C ALA A 440 -42.45 5.31 -13.32
N ILE A 441 -43.71 4.84 -13.24
CA ILE A 441 -44.17 3.59 -13.85
C ILE A 441 -43.95 3.60 -15.37
N SER A 442 -44.32 4.69 -16.04
CA SER A 442 -44.16 4.82 -17.50
C SER A 442 -42.69 4.79 -17.93
N ALA A 443 -41.80 5.42 -17.16
CA ALA A 443 -40.36 5.36 -17.38
C ALA A 443 -39.81 3.95 -17.19
N ALA A 444 -40.19 3.25 -16.12
CA ALA A 444 -39.78 1.87 -15.86
C ALA A 444 -40.22 0.90 -16.97
N ALA A 445 -41.45 1.05 -17.48
CA ALA A 445 -41.95 0.27 -18.61
C ALA A 445 -41.18 0.55 -19.91
N ALA A 446 -40.82 1.81 -20.18
CA ALA A 446 -40.03 2.19 -21.36
C ALA A 446 -38.56 1.72 -21.28
N LEU A 447 -37.97 1.74 -20.07
CA LEU A 447 -36.64 1.21 -19.81
C LEU A 447 -36.60 -0.29 -20.11
N ARG A 448 -37.54 -1.07 -19.55
CA ARG A 448 -37.66 -2.51 -19.79
C ARG A 448 -37.89 -2.83 -21.27
N ALA A 449 -38.82 -2.15 -21.94
CA ALA A 449 -39.10 -2.33 -23.37
C ALA A 449 -37.89 -2.00 -24.30
N THR A 450 -36.86 -1.33 -23.77
CA THR A 450 -35.60 -1.06 -24.49
C THR A 450 -34.54 -2.15 -24.24
N LEU A 451 -34.68 -2.93 -23.16
CA LEU A 451 -33.91 -4.15 -22.90
C LEU A 451 -34.52 -5.37 -23.61
N GLU A 452 -35.84 -5.42 -23.77
CA GLU A 452 -36.58 -6.40 -24.60
C GLU A 452 -36.19 -6.38 -26.10
N ILE A 453 -35.39 -5.39 -26.54
CA ILE A 453 -34.79 -5.35 -27.88
C ILE A 453 -33.56 -6.29 -27.88
N PRO A 454 -33.41 -7.24 -28.82
CA PRO A 454 -32.31 -8.20 -28.77
C PRO A 454 -30.91 -7.56 -28.76
N PHE A 455 -29.97 -8.22 -28.09
CA PHE A 455 -28.56 -7.85 -28.06
C PHE A 455 -27.80 -8.58 -29.16
N LEU A 456 -26.93 -7.87 -29.87
CA LEU A 456 -26.04 -8.45 -30.87
C LEU A 456 -24.62 -8.44 -30.28
N VAL A 457 -24.08 -9.62 -30.02
CA VAL A 457 -22.75 -9.82 -29.42
C VAL A 457 -22.03 -10.88 -30.25
N ASP A 458 -20.90 -10.52 -30.87
CA ASP A 458 -20.06 -11.39 -31.71
C ASP A 458 -20.79 -12.22 -32.80
N GLY A 459 -21.98 -11.77 -33.20
CA GLY A 459 -22.84 -12.41 -34.20
C GLY A 459 -23.96 -13.29 -33.61
N ALA A 460 -23.93 -13.57 -32.31
CA ALA A 460 -25.06 -14.13 -31.58
C ALA A 460 -26.14 -13.07 -31.34
N VAL A 461 -27.41 -13.49 -31.41
CA VAL A 461 -28.57 -12.69 -31.03
C VAL A 461 -29.08 -13.20 -29.69
N LEU A 462 -29.05 -12.35 -28.68
CA LEU A 462 -29.41 -12.67 -27.30
C LEU A 462 -30.69 -11.91 -26.93
N ASP A 463 -31.76 -12.65 -26.68
CA ASP A 463 -33.01 -12.10 -26.15
C ASP A 463 -32.88 -11.95 -24.63
N LEU A 464 -33.27 -10.78 -24.10
CA LEU A 464 -33.11 -10.43 -22.69
C LEU A 464 -34.42 -9.85 -22.15
N GLU A 465 -34.82 -10.30 -20.96
CA GLU A 465 -35.92 -9.72 -20.19
C GLU A 465 -35.34 -8.95 -18.99
N ALA A 466 -36.15 -8.12 -18.34
CA ALA A 466 -35.71 -7.43 -17.12
C ALA A 466 -36.88 -7.14 -16.20
N SER A 467 -36.64 -7.14 -14.89
CA SER A 467 -37.65 -6.90 -13.87
C SER A 467 -37.36 -5.60 -13.13
N ALA A 468 -38.36 -4.72 -13.04
CA ALA A 468 -38.21 -3.35 -12.59
C ALA A 468 -39.00 -3.03 -11.31
N GLY A 469 -38.31 -2.56 -10.28
CA GLY A 469 -38.89 -2.07 -9.02
C GLY A 469 -38.93 -0.56 -8.96
N VAL A 470 -40.09 0.02 -8.65
CA VAL A 470 -40.33 1.48 -8.70
C VAL A 470 -40.66 2.06 -7.33
N VAL A 471 -39.94 3.12 -6.94
CA VAL A 471 -40.23 3.94 -5.76
C VAL A 471 -40.23 5.44 -6.07
N ILE A 472 -40.83 6.23 -5.18
CA ILE A 472 -40.88 7.70 -5.24
C ILE A 472 -40.71 8.28 -3.83
N SER A 473 -39.95 9.37 -3.69
CA SER A 473 -39.77 10.09 -2.42
C SER A 473 -41.10 10.64 -1.88
N GLY A 474 -41.15 10.88 -0.58
CA GLY A 474 -42.33 11.33 0.15
C GLY A 474 -43.38 10.23 0.38
N LEU A 475 -43.67 9.41 -0.63
CA LEU A 475 -44.61 8.29 -0.53
C LEU A 475 -43.94 7.00 -0.04
N HIS A 476 -42.80 6.63 -0.64
CA HIS A 476 -42.11 5.36 -0.34
C HIS A 476 -40.84 5.54 0.52
N GLY A 477 -40.52 6.76 0.96
CA GLY A 477 -39.39 7.05 1.84
C GLY A 477 -38.92 8.50 1.74
N THR A 478 -38.04 8.92 2.65
CA THR A 478 -37.49 10.29 2.73
C THR A 478 -35.97 10.35 2.74
N ASP A 479 -35.31 9.19 2.63
CA ASP A 479 -33.86 9.01 2.62
C ASP A 479 -33.49 7.96 1.57
N ALA A 480 -32.25 7.99 1.06
CA ALA A 480 -31.82 7.07 0.01
C ALA A 480 -31.87 5.60 0.44
N SER A 481 -31.57 5.27 1.70
CA SER A 481 -31.47 3.88 2.18
C SER A 481 -32.82 3.17 2.20
N THR A 482 -33.87 3.82 2.74
CA THR A 482 -35.25 3.33 2.76
C THR A 482 -35.80 3.17 1.34
N LEU A 483 -35.51 4.11 0.45
CA LEU A 483 -35.98 4.07 -0.93
C LEU A 483 -35.27 2.97 -1.74
N LEU A 484 -33.96 2.80 -1.60
CA LEU A 484 -33.21 1.70 -2.21
C LEU A 484 -33.73 0.33 -1.75
N GLN A 485 -33.92 0.14 -0.44
CA GLN A 485 -34.47 -1.09 0.13
C GLN A 485 -35.88 -1.42 -0.43
N ARG A 486 -36.72 -0.40 -0.63
CA ARG A 486 -38.07 -0.57 -1.16
C ARG A 486 -38.10 -0.77 -2.68
N ALA A 487 -37.12 -0.23 -3.40
CA ALA A 487 -36.95 -0.48 -4.83
C ALA A 487 -36.53 -1.94 -5.08
N ASP A 488 -35.62 -2.47 -4.26
CA ASP A 488 -35.24 -3.90 -4.24
C ASP A 488 -36.46 -4.81 -3.97
N ILE A 489 -37.19 -4.57 -2.88
CA ILE A 489 -38.43 -5.32 -2.57
C ILE A 489 -39.42 -5.28 -3.75
N ALA A 490 -39.58 -4.13 -4.41
CA ALA A 490 -40.46 -4.02 -5.57
C ALA A 490 -39.92 -4.76 -6.81
N MET A 491 -38.62 -4.68 -7.07
CA MET A 491 -37.95 -5.32 -8.21
C MET A 491 -38.07 -6.84 -8.13
N TYR A 492 -37.81 -7.39 -6.95
CA TYR A 492 -37.97 -8.81 -6.71
C TYR A 492 -39.42 -9.30 -6.92
N VAL A 493 -40.43 -8.51 -6.54
CA VAL A 493 -41.85 -8.86 -6.80
C VAL A 493 -42.21 -8.71 -8.29
N ALA A 494 -41.58 -7.80 -9.02
CA ALA A 494 -41.71 -7.74 -10.48
C ALA A 494 -41.20 -9.04 -11.14
N LYS A 495 -40.09 -9.59 -10.60
CA LYS A 495 -39.41 -10.82 -11.03
C LYS A 495 -40.20 -12.08 -10.68
N THR A 496 -40.61 -12.30 -9.43
CA THR A 496 -41.33 -13.53 -9.04
C THR A 496 -42.70 -13.68 -9.68
N ASP A 497 -43.43 -12.58 -9.83
CA ASP A 497 -44.79 -12.60 -10.34
C ASP A 497 -44.83 -12.46 -11.87
N ALA A 498 -43.67 -12.43 -12.55
CA ALA A 498 -43.50 -12.17 -13.98
C ALA A 498 -44.27 -10.92 -14.46
N ARG A 499 -44.30 -9.87 -13.63
CA ARG A 499 -44.99 -8.58 -13.93
C ARG A 499 -44.09 -7.63 -14.71
N GLY A 500 -42.77 -7.78 -14.60
CA GLY A 500 -41.74 -6.98 -15.27
C GLY A 500 -41.64 -5.51 -14.81
N VAL A 501 -42.71 -4.89 -14.33
CA VAL A 501 -42.70 -3.63 -13.57
C VAL A 501 -43.60 -3.81 -12.35
N PHE A 502 -43.10 -3.46 -11.17
CA PHE A 502 -43.87 -3.41 -9.93
C PHE A 502 -43.49 -2.17 -9.12
N VAL A 503 -44.46 -1.68 -8.35
CA VAL A 503 -44.35 -0.48 -7.52
C VAL A 503 -44.41 -0.91 -6.07
N TYR A 504 -43.49 -0.42 -5.23
CA TYR A 504 -43.60 -0.67 -3.80
C TYR A 504 -44.89 -0.08 -3.24
N ASP A 505 -45.63 -0.85 -2.42
CA ASP A 505 -46.86 -0.42 -1.77
C ASP A 505 -46.84 -0.92 -0.31
N PRO A 506 -46.89 -0.03 0.69
CA PRO A 506 -46.92 -0.41 2.10
C PRO A 506 -48.12 -1.30 2.50
N GLU A 507 -49.26 -1.22 1.81
CA GLU A 507 -50.40 -2.13 2.07
C GLU A 507 -50.18 -3.52 1.45
N LEU A 508 -49.24 -3.64 0.51
CA LEU A 508 -48.80 -4.93 -0.03
C LEU A 508 -47.70 -5.59 0.82
N ASP A 509 -47.06 -4.92 1.79
CA ASP A 509 -46.20 -5.62 2.78
C ASP A 509 -46.96 -6.73 3.55
N ALA A 510 -48.28 -6.62 3.67
CA ALA A 510 -49.17 -7.64 4.24
C ALA A 510 -49.72 -8.66 3.21
N ARG A 511 -49.33 -8.56 1.92
CA ARG A 511 -49.86 -9.38 0.82
C ARG A 511 -48.81 -9.88 -0.19
N ILE A 512 -47.57 -9.39 -0.15
CA ILE A 512 -46.44 -9.82 -1.01
C ILE A 512 -46.10 -11.29 -0.69
N PRO A 513 -46.37 -12.24 -1.60
CA PRO A 513 -46.37 -13.65 -1.28
C PRO A 513 -44.99 -14.30 -1.47
N SER A 514 -43.94 -13.76 -0.85
CA SER A 514 -42.68 -14.50 -0.62
C SER A 514 -41.74 -13.80 0.36
N LYS A 515 -40.93 -12.84 -0.09
CA LYS A 515 -39.70 -12.40 0.62
C LYS A 515 -39.91 -11.46 1.82
N VAL A 516 -40.95 -10.62 1.87
CA VAL A 516 -41.25 -9.81 3.07
C VAL A 516 -41.72 -10.69 4.23
N SER A 517 -42.57 -11.68 3.96
CA SER A 517 -42.85 -12.78 4.91
C SER A 517 -41.56 -13.49 5.28
N LEU A 518 -40.74 -13.88 4.28
CA LEU A 518 -39.48 -14.62 4.49
C LEU A 518 -38.50 -13.87 5.42
N LEU A 519 -38.48 -12.54 5.44
CA LEU A 519 -37.69 -11.76 6.41
C LEU A 519 -38.22 -11.85 7.85
N GLY A 520 -39.55 -11.81 8.03
CA GLY A 520 -40.18 -12.04 9.33
C GLY A 520 -40.07 -13.49 9.78
N ASP A 521 -40.19 -14.43 8.84
CA ASP A 521 -40.07 -15.87 9.05
C ASP A 521 -38.61 -16.23 9.40
N LEU A 522 -37.61 -15.64 8.75
CA LEU A 522 -36.18 -15.88 9.04
C LEU A 522 -35.81 -15.41 10.45
N ARG A 523 -36.37 -14.28 10.90
CA ARG A 523 -36.21 -13.81 12.29
C ARG A 523 -36.77 -14.83 13.29
N ARG A 524 -37.87 -15.50 12.98
CA ARG A 524 -38.40 -16.59 13.81
C ARG A 524 -37.53 -17.85 13.69
N ALA A 525 -37.09 -18.22 12.48
CA ALA A 525 -36.27 -19.40 12.20
C ALA A 525 -34.95 -19.42 13.00
N LEU A 526 -34.34 -18.25 13.19
CA LEU A 526 -33.16 -18.03 14.05
C LEU A 526 -33.41 -18.33 15.55
N GLU A 527 -34.67 -18.36 15.98
CA GLU A 527 -35.08 -18.59 17.38
C GLU A 527 -35.83 -19.93 17.59
N HIS A 528 -36.25 -20.63 16.52
CA HIS A 528 -37.22 -21.74 16.58
C HIS A 528 -36.74 -23.04 15.89
N ASP A 529 -35.42 -23.26 15.81
CA ASP A 529 -34.78 -24.46 15.25
C ASP A 529 -35.17 -24.81 13.78
N GLU A 530 -35.75 -23.88 13.01
CA GLU A 530 -36.12 -24.11 11.59
C GLU A 530 -34.89 -24.16 10.65
N LEU A 531 -33.71 -23.70 11.11
CA LEU A 531 -32.44 -23.73 10.38
C LEU A 531 -31.66 -25.01 10.68
N VAL A 532 -31.28 -25.75 9.64
CA VAL A 532 -30.55 -27.02 9.70
C VAL A 532 -29.29 -26.96 8.83
N LEU A 533 -28.34 -27.85 9.07
CA LEU A 533 -27.12 -27.97 8.25
C LEU A 533 -27.15 -29.26 7.42
N HIS A 534 -26.92 -29.13 6.13
CA HIS A 534 -26.45 -30.21 5.28
C HIS A 534 -24.93 -30.15 5.19
N TYR A 535 -24.30 -31.27 4.88
CA TYR A 535 -22.84 -31.39 4.80
C TYR A 535 -22.42 -31.98 3.46
N GLN A 536 -21.44 -31.39 2.79
CA GLN A 536 -20.82 -31.97 1.58
C GLN A 536 -19.38 -32.41 1.90
N PRO A 537 -18.92 -33.59 1.46
CA PRO A 537 -17.62 -34.10 1.86
C PRO A 537 -16.49 -33.58 0.96
N LYS A 538 -15.43 -33.05 1.60
CA LYS A 538 -14.13 -32.76 0.97
C LYS A 538 -13.28 -34.04 1.00
N VAL A 539 -12.76 -34.48 -0.14
CA VAL A 539 -12.03 -35.77 -0.28
C VAL A 539 -10.68 -35.56 -0.97
N SER A 540 -9.60 -36.14 -0.45
CA SER A 540 -8.28 -35.98 -1.07
C SER A 540 -8.16 -36.78 -2.38
N VAL A 541 -7.89 -36.07 -3.48
CA VAL A 541 -7.70 -36.61 -4.84
C VAL A 541 -6.65 -37.73 -4.86
N ARG A 542 -5.56 -37.57 -4.10
CA ARG A 542 -4.46 -38.55 -4.05
C ARG A 542 -4.80 -39.85 -3.33
N THR A 543 -5.72 -39.84 -2.35
CA THR A 543 -5.90 -40.97 -1.41
C THR A 543 -7.33 -41.47 -1.25
N GLY A 544 -8.33 -40.81 -1.85
CA GLY A 544 -9.75 -41.15 -1.67
C GLY A 544 -10.24 -41.05 -0.23
N ALA A 545 -9.52 -40.34 0.64
CA ALA A 545 -9.83 -40.21 2.06
C ALA A 545 -10.55 -38.88 2.33
N VAL A 546 -11.58 -38.92 3.17
CA VAL A 546 -12.31 -37.71 3.61
C VAL A 546 -11.38 -36.84 4.46
N VAL A 547 -11.25 -35.55 4.11
CA VAL A 547 -10.39 -34.59 4.83
C VAL A 547 -11.17 -33.57 5.66
N GLY A 548 -12.44 -33.35 5.32
CA GLY A 548 -13.35 -32.44 6.01
C GLY A 548 -14.74 -32.46 5.38
N VAL A 549 -15.61 -31.58 5.85
CA VAL A 549 -16.92 -31.31 5.24
C VAL A 549 -17.19 -29.81 5.18
N GLU A 550 -17.93 -29.37 4.17
CA GLU A 550 -18.51 -28.03 4.14
C GLU A 550 -19.90 -28.05 4.80
N ALA A 551 -20.20 -27.07 5.66
CA ALA A 551 -21.45 -26.93 6.39
C ALA A 551 -22.42 -25.97 5.68
N LEU A 552 -23.27 -26.55 4.84
CA LEU A 552 -24.20 -25.87 3.95
C LEU A 552 -25.56 -25.68 4.62
N VAL A 553 -25.84 -24.45 5.06
CA VAL A 553 -27.10 -24.08 5.73
C VAL A 553 -28.33 -24.32 4.83
N ARG A 554 -29.41 -24.82 5.42
CA ARG A 554 -30.73 -25.01 4.80
C ARG A 554 -31.81 -24.58 5.79
N TRP A 555 -33.01 -24.29 5.28
CA TRP A 555 -34.13 -23.86 6.11
C TRP A 555 -35.36 -24.71 5.85
N GLU A 556 -35.76 -25.49 6.87
CA GLU A 556 -37.00 -26.28 6.88
C GLU A 556 -38.19 -25.40 7.26
N HIS A 557 -38.54 -24.45 6.37
CA HIS A 557 -39.62 -23.49 6.61
C HIS A 557 -40.98 -24.21 6.72
N PRO A 558 -41.73 -24.10 7.84
CA PRO A 558 -42.91 -24.94 8.11
C PRO A 558 -44.03 -24.98 7.05
N ILE A 559 -44.22 -23.89 6.29
CA ILE A 559 -45.21 -23.78 5.21
C ILE A 559 -44.62 -24.07 3.81
N ARG A 560 -43.31 -23.84 3.60
CA ARG A 560 -42.68 -23.88 2.25
C ARG A 560 -41.84 -25.14 2.01
N GLY A 561 -41.49 -25.89 3.06
CA GLY A 561 -40.48 -26.94 2.99
C GLY A 561 -39.07 -26.33 2.94
N MET A 562 -38.16 -27.00 2.25
CA MET A 562 -36.76 -26.57 2.12
C MET A 562 -36.62 -25.32 1.26
N VAL A 563 -36.17 -24.22 1.86
CA VAL A 563 -35.80 -22.97 1.18
C VAL A 563 -34.29 -22.95 0.90
N ALA A 564 -33.88 -22.52 -0.29
CA ALA A 564 -32.49 -22.55 -0.73
C ALA A 564 -31.67 -21.37 -0.18
N PRO A 565 -30.34 -21.50 0.01
CA PRO A 565 -29.49 -20.40 0.47
C PRO A 565 -29.68 -19.10 -0.33
N ASP A 566 -29.70 -19.22 -1.65
CA ASP A 566 -29.86 -18.15 -2.64
C ASP A 566 -31.14 -17.31 -2.42
N ASP A 567 -32.19 -17.91 -1.83
CA ASP A 567 -33.44 -17.20 -1.51
C ASP A 567 -33.31 -16.29 -0.28
N PHE A 568 -32.50 -16.65 0.72
CA PHE A 568 -32.52 -16.01 2.05
C PHE A 568 -31.17 -15.45 2.56
N ILE A 569 -30.02 -15.88 2.04
CA ILE A 569 -28.72 -15.27 2.39
C ILE A 569 -28.64 -13.81 1.90
N PRO A 570 -28.97 -13.47 0.63
CA PRO A 570 -28.96 -12.07 0.17
C PRO A 570 -29.91 -11.18 0.98
N LEU A 571 -31.05 -11.72 1.43
CA LEU A 571 -31.97 -11.05 2.35
C LEU A 571 -31.34 -10.80 3.73
N ALA A 572 -30.65 -11.80 4.28
CA ALA A 572 -30.00 -11.69 5.58
C ALA A 572 -28.89 -10.64 5.55
N GLU A 573 -28.10 -10.59 4.47
CA GLU A 573 -27.09 -9.56 4.25
C GLU A 573 -27.72 -8.18 4.20
N HIS A 574 -28.65 -7.95 3.26
CA HIS A 574 -29.25 -6.63 3.03
C HIS A 574 -29.98 -6.08 4.26
N THR A 575 -30.57 -6.94 5.09
CA THR A 575 -31.32 -6.53 6.31
C THR A 575 -30.54 -6.62 7.62
N GLY A 576 -29.24 -6.95 7.58
CA GLY A 576 -28.39 -7.05 8.78
C GLY A 576 -28.65 -8.27 9.66
N LEU A 577 -29.47 -9.22 9.21
CA LEU A 577 -29.69 -10.52 9.88
C LEU A 577 -28.55 -11.52 9.65
N ILE A 578 -27.59 -11.20 8.78
CA ILE A 578 -26.45 -12.06 8.46
C ILE A 578 -25.58 -12.36 9.68
N GLY A 579 -25.29 -11.40 10.56
CA GLY A 579 -24.55 -11.65 11.81
C GLY A 579 -25.23 -12.72 12.70
N PRO A 580 -26.51 -12.53 13.08
CA PRO A 580 -27.32 -13.57 13.74
C PRO A 580 -27.35 -14.92 13.02
N LEU A 581 -27.44 -14.93 11.69
CA LEU A 581 -27.44 -16.16 10.87
C LEU A 581 -26.10 -16.88 10.94
N THR A 582 -24.98 -16.18 10.71
CA THR A 582 -23.61 -16.71 10.85
C THR A 582 -23.39 -17.29 12.24
N ARG A 583 -23.83 -16.58 13.31
CA ARG A 583 -23.73 -17.09 14.69
C ARG A 583 -24.48 -18.42 14.86
N ARG A 584 -25.68 -18.56 14.30
CA ARG A 584 -26.46 -19.80 14.39
C ARG A 584 -25.90 -20.93 13.52
N VAL A 585 -25.35 -20.62 12.35
CA VAL A 585 -24.64 -21.61 11.52
C VAL A 585 -23.40 -22.14 12.24
N LEU A 586 -22.58 -21.26 12.83
CA LEU A 586 -21.41 -21.63 13.64
C LEU A 586 -21.79 -22.48 14.86
N ASP A 587 -22.85 -22.11 15.58
CA ASP A 587 -23.39 -22.86 16.73
C ASP A 587 -23.75 -24.31 16.35
N LEU A 588 -24.51 -24.49 15.26
CA LEU A 588 -24.87 -25.81 14.73
C LEU A 588 -23.65 -26.59 14.20
N ALA A 589 -22.74 -25.93 13.49
CA ALA A 589 -21.54 -26.56 12.92
C ALA A 589 -20.58 -27.05 14.01
N LEU A 590 -20.38 -26.25 15.06
CA LEU A 590 -19.53 -26.61 16.20
C LEU A 590 -20.17 -27.69 17.08
N THR A 591 -21.51 -27.66 17.25
CA THR A 591 -22.26 -28.77 17.86
C THR A 591 -21.94 -30.09 17.13
N GLN A 592 -22.00 -30.11 15.80
CA GLN A 592 -21.76 -31.32 15.02
C GLN A 592 -20.28 -31.72 14.97
N ALA A 593 -19.35 -30.76 14.86
CA ALA A 593 -17.91 -31.00 14.96
C ALA A 593 -17.54 -31.67 16.30
N ARG A 594 -18.20 -31.27 17.40
CA ARG A 594 -18.04 -31.92 18.70
C ARG A 594 -18.55 -33.36 18.70
N ILE A 595 -19.75 -33.61 18.17
CA ILE A 595 -20.35 -34.96 18.06
C ILE A 595 -19.44 -35.90 17.26
N TRP A 596 -18.90 -35.45 16.12
CA TRP A 596 -17.97 -36.24 15.31
C TRP A 596 -16.63 -36.47 16.02
N SER A 597 -16.08 -35.47 16.71
CA SER A 597 -14.87 -35.63 17.51
C SER A 597 -15.05 -36.64 18.66
N ASP A 598 -16.19 -36.63 19.36
CA ASP A 598 -16.49 -37.60 20.44
C ASP A 598 -16.79 -39.01 19.90
N ALA A 599 -17.33 -39.11 18.67
CA ALA A 599 -17.43 -40.37 17.93
C ALA A 599 -16.07 -40.90 17.41
N GLY A 600 -14.95 -40.26 17.74
CA GLY A 600 -13.61 -40.65 17.29
C GLY A 600 -13.31 -40.33 15.82
N ARG A 601 -14.14 -39.49 15.18
CA ARG A 601 -14.05 -39.07 13.78
C ARG A 601 -13.84 -37.55 13.68
N PRO A 602 -12.75 -36.97 14.22
CA PRO A 602 -12.53 -35.52 14.19
C PRO A 602 -12.32 -35.02 12.76
N LEU A 603 -13.33 -34.33 12.22
CA LEU A 603 -13.34 -33.72 10.88
C LEU A 603 -13.21 -32.20 10.97
N VAL A 604 -12.58 -31.59 9.97
CA VAL A 604 -12.69 -30.14 9.74
C VAL A 604 -14.08 -29.84 9.21
N VAL A 605 -14.74 -28.83 9.78
CA VAL A 605 -16.05 -28.34 9.35
C VAL A 605 -15.90 -26.90 8.86
N SER A 606 -16.17 -26.72 7.58
CA SER A 606 -15.97 -25.47 6.83
C SER A 606 -17.26 -24.64 6.82
N VAL A 607 -17.20 -23.36 7.18
CA VAL A 607 -18.36 -22.48 7.33
C VAL A 607 -18.16 -21.19 6.54
N ASN A 608 -19.09 -20.90 5.64
CA ASN A 608 -19.07 -19.72 4.78
C ASN A 608 -19.35 -18.40 5.54
N LEU A 609 -18.61 -17.34 5.21
CA LEU A 609 -18.76 -15.98 5.76
C LEU A 609 -19.03 -14.94 4.67
N SER A 610 -19.99 -14.03 4.93
CA SER A 610 -20.27 -12.91 4.05
C SER A 610 -19.23 -11.78 4.15
N ALA A 611 -19.19 -10.93 3.13
CA ALA A 611 -18.46 -9.65 3.17
C ALA A 611 -18.86 -8.76 4.36
N ARG A 612 -20.12 -8.85 4.82
CA ARG A 612 -20.60 -8.11 6.01
C ARG A 612 -20.10 -8.69 7.33
N ASN A 613 -19.78 -9.98 7.39
CA ASN A 613 -19.10 -10.57 8.55
C ASN A 613 -17.64 -10.13 8.62
N LEU A 614 -16.99 -9.85 7.47
CA LEU A 614 -15.58 -9.45 7.40
C LEU A 614 -15.27 -8.05 7.97
N VAL A 615 -16.31 -7.27 8.29
CA VAL A 615 -16.24 -5.93 8.90
C VAL A 615 -16.96 -5.85 10.25
N ASP A 616 -17.33 -6.99 10.85
CA ASP A 616 -17.96 -7.06 12.17
C ASP A 616 -16.91 -7.37 13.26
N ASP A 617 -16.47 -6.33 13.98
CA ASP A 617 -15.56 -6.42 15.13
C ASP A 617 -16.03 -7.41 16.22
N VAL A 618 -17.33 -7.69 16.30
CA VAL A 618 -17.92 -8.59 17.31
C VAL A 618 -17.71 -10.06 16.96
N LEU A 619 -17.46 -10.41 15.68
CA LEU A 619 -17.38 -11.80 15.20
C LEU A 619 -16.33 -12.62 15.96
N ILE A 620 -15.14 -12.06 16.22
CA ILE A 620 -14.06 -12.75 16.94
C ILE A 620 -14.54 -13.20 18.32
N GLY A 621 -15.24 -12.32 19.05
CA GLY A 621 -15.78 -12.63 20.38
C GLY A 621 -16.85 -13.71 20.35
N GLN A 622 -17.68 -13.74 19.29
CA GLN A 622 -18.70 -14.78 19.10
C GLN A 622 -18.06 -16.14 18.80
N VAL A 623 -17.08 -16.19 17.89
CA VAL A 623 -16.38 -17.43 17.50
C VAL A 623 -15.60 -18.02 18.68
N VAL A 624 -14.85 -17.20 19.44
CA VAL A 624 -14.15 -17.62 20.66
C VAL A 624 -15.14 -18.14 21.71
N GLY A 625 -16.30 -17.48 21.88
CA GLY A 625 -17.35 -17.93 22.78
C GLY A 625 -17.89 -19.31 22.42
N LEU A 626 -18.29 -19.52 21.16
CA LEU A 626 -18.87 -20.78 20.69
C LEU A 626 -17.86 -21.95 20.72
N LEU A 627 -16.59 -21.71 20.35
CA LEU A 627 -15.53 -22.73 20.45
C LEU A 627 -15.33 -23.20 21.89
N ALA A 628 -15.37 -22.28 22.85
CA ALA A 628 -15.26 -22.59 24.28
C ALA A 628 -16.52 -23.25 24.86
N GLU A 629 -17.72 -22.83 24.42
CA GLU A 629 -19.01 -23.38 24.83
C GLU A 629 -19.18 -24.83 24.38
N HIS A 630 -18.89 -25.13 23.11
CA HIS A 630 -18.98 -26.47 22.53
C HIS A 630 -17.76 -27.35 22.81
N GLY A 631 -16.67 -26.78 23.36
CA GLY A 631 -15.44 -27.52 23.65
C GLY A 631 -14.78 -28.11 22.40
N VAL A 632 -14.82 -27.37 21.29
CA VAL A 632 -14.25 -27.76 19.99
C VAL A 632 -12.85 -27.17 19.85
N ARG A 633 -11.92 -27.93 19.27
CA ARG A 633 -10.57 -27.42 18.97
C ARG A 633 -10.62 -26.49 17.76
N PRO A 634 -9.96 -25.31 17.77
CA PRO A 634 -10.00 -24.36 16.66
C PRO A 634 -9.62 -24.96 15.30
N GLU A 635 -8.69 -25.91 15.26
CA GLU A 635 -8.23 -26.54 14.01
C GLU A 635 -9.28 -27.46 13.33
N LEU A 636 -10.44 -27.68 13.98
CA LEU A 636 -11.60 -28.38 13.40
C LEU A 636 -12.65 -27.42 12.83
N LEU A 637 -12.48 -26.10 13.00
CA LEU A 637 -13.26 -25.08 12.31
C LEU A 637 -12.44 -24.51 11.15
N GLU A 638 -13.10 -24.39 10.00
CA GLU A 638 -12.59 -23.68 8.84
C GLU A 638 -13.60 -22.59 8.45
N LEU A 639 -13.09 -21.43 8.05
CA LEU A 639 -13.90 -20.28 7.65
C LEU A 639 -13.63 -19.97 6.18
N GLU A 640 -14.67 -20.09 5.36
CA GLU A 640 -14.61 -19.87 3.91
C GLU A 640 -15.03 -18.45 3.59
N VAL A 641 -14.26 -17.76 2.74
CA VAL A 641 -14.44 -16.35 2.40
C VAL A 641 -14.25 -16.14 0.91
N THR A 642 -15.27 -15.64 0.22
CA THR A 642 -15.19 -15.44 -1.23
C THR A 642 -14.16 -14.38 -1.60
N GLU A 643 -13.56 -14.52 -2.78
CA GLU A 643 -12.56 -13.60 -3.31
C GLU A 643 -13.04 -12.12 -3.26
N THR A 644 -14.29 -11.89 -3.67
CA THR A 644 -14.93 -10.56 -3.70
C THR A 644 -15.21 -10.01 -2.30
N ALA A 645 -15.51 -10.86 -1.31
CA ALA A 645 -15.77 -10.43 0.06
C ALA A 645 -14.52 -9.80 0.70
N ILE A 646 -13.34 -10.38 0.45
CA ILE A 646 -12.05 -9.85 0.91
C ILE A 646 -11.75 -8.48 0.26
N MET A 647 -12.11 -8.31 -1.02
CA MET A 647 -11.82 -7.09 -1.79
C MET A 647 -12.71 -5.89 -1.42
N THR A 648 -13.78 -6.09 -0.64
CA THR A 648 -14.67 -5.01 -0.21
C THR A 648 -14.00 -4.06 0.79
N GLU A 649 -13.34 -4.60 1.83
CA GLU A 649 -12.58 -3.82 2.84
C GLU A 649 -11.28 -4.55 3.24
N PRO A 650 -10.24 -4.58 2.37
CA PRO A 650 -9.10 -5.48 2.52
C PRO A 650 -8.30 -5.29 3.82
N GLY A 651 -8.24 -4.05 4.34
CA GLY A 651 -7.51 -3.73 5.57
C GLY A 651 -8.20 -4.26 6.83
N THR A 652 -9.53 -4.28 6.84
CA THR A 652 -10.34 -4.77 7.97
C THR A 652 -10.44 -6.30 7.91
N ALA A 653 -10.78 -6.85 6.73
CA ALA A 653 -10.83 -8.28 6.49
C ALA A 653 -9.50 -8.96 6.86
N ARG A 654 -8.35 -8.39 6.47
CA ARG A 654 -7.03 -8.90 6.87
C ARG A 654 -6.86 -8.98 8.39
N GLN A 655 -7.18 -7.93 9.14
CA GLN A 655 -6.98 -7.89 10.60
C GLN A 655 -7.86 -8.93 11.32
N LEU A 656 -9.09 -9.12 10.84
CA LEU A 656 -10.00 -10.14 11.32
C LEU A 656 -9.48 -11.56 11.03
N LEU A 657 -9.06 -11.84 9.79
CA LEU A 657 -8.51 -13.15 9.42
C LEU A 657 -7.20 -13.45 10.15
N GLU A 658 -6.33 -12.45 10.38
CA GLU A 658 -5.16 -12.57 11.24
C GLU A 658 -5.51 -12.84 12.70
N ALA A 659 -6.63 -12.31 13.22
CA ALA A 659 -7.10 -12.63 14.56
C ALA A 659 -7.66 -14.06 14.64
N LEU A 660 -8.44 -14.50 13.66
CA LEU A 660 -9.04 -15.85 13.60
C LEU A 660 -7.97 -16.94 13.40
N SER A 661 -7.04 -16.74 12.46
CA SER A 661 -5.93 -17.67 12.23
C SER A 661 -5.01 -17.81 13.46
N ARG A 662 -4.78 -16.73 14.22
CA ARG A 662 -4.05 -16.78 15.51
C ARG A 662 -4.75 -17.58 16.61
N LEU A 663 -6.04 -17.89 16.47
CA LEU A 663 -6.74 -18.83 17.36
C LEU A 663 -6.52 -20.30 16.96
N GLY A 664 -5.93 -20.56 15.79
CA GLY A 664 -5.78 -21.90 15.20
C GLY A 664 -6.93 -22.31 14.26
N ILE A 665 -7.81 -21.38 13.90
CA ILE A 665 -8.90 -21.59 12.94
C ILE A 665 -8.33 -21.56 11.51
N ARG A 666 -8.73 -22.52 10.67
CA ARG A 666 -8.31 -22.56 9.26
C ARG A 666 -9.07 -21.50 8.44
N ILE A 667 -8.39 -20.88 7.48
CA ILE A 667 -9.02 -19.92 6.53
C ILE A 667 -8.90 -20.45 5.10
N SER A 668 -10.02 -20.47 4.38
CA SER A 668 -10.11 -20.91 2.97
C SER A 668 -10.64 -19.79 2.08
N ILE A 669 -10.00 -19.51 0.94
CA ILE A 669 -10.52 -18.57 -0.07
C ILE A 669 -11.46 -19.30 -1.02
N ASP A 670 -12.64 -18.74 -1.26
CA ASP A 670 -13.66 -19.30 -2.14
C ASP A 670 -13.89 -18.50 -3.44
N ASP A 671 -14.56 -19.10 -4.42
CA ASP A 671 -14.81 -18.57 -5.78
C ASP A 671 -13.53 -18.15 -6.56
N PHE A 672 -12.37 -18.77 -6.29
CA PHE A 672 -11.10 -18.21 -6.77
C PHE A 672 -10.94 -18.30 -8.30
N GLY A 673 -10.58 -17.18 -8.90
CA GLY A 673 -10.31 -17.04 -10.34
C GLY A 673 -11.41 -16.32 -11.12
N VAL A 674 -12.56 -16.07 -10.48
CA VAL A 674 -13.67 -15.28 -11.07
C VAL A 674 -13.50 -13.78 -10.77
N GLY A 675 -12.66 -13.40 -9.80
CA GLY A 675 -12.42 -12.01 -9.39
C GLY A 675 -11.14 -11.36 -9.92
N TYR A 676 -10.80 -10.20 -9.34
CA TYR A 676 -9.67 -9.34 -9.72
C TYR A 676 -8.55 -9.32 -8.66
N THR A 677 -8.37 -10.38 -7.89
CA THR A 677 -7.34 -10.44 -6.84
C THR A 677 -5.92 -10.37 -7.40
N SER A 678 -5.12 -9.45 -6.86
CA SER A 678 -3.68 -9.50 -7.06
C SER A 678 -3.09 -10.65 -6.24
N ILE A 679 -2.27 -11.50 -6.86
CA ILE A 679 -1.52 -12.57 -6.19
C ILE A 679 -0.75 -12.02 -4.96
N GLY A 680 -0.27 -10.77 -5.04
CA GLY A 680 0.41 -10.08 -3.93
C GLY A 680 -0.46 -9.80 -2.69
N GLN A 681 -1.79 -9.88 -2.80
CA GLN A 681 -2.72 -9.77 -1.67
C GLN A 681 -2.86 -11.14 -0.98
N ILE A 682 -3.03 -12.23 -1.74
CA ILE A 682 -3.13 -13.62 -1.23
C ILE A 682 -1.89 -13.96 -0.40
N THR A 683 -0.70 -13.69 -0.93
CA THR A 683 0.60 -13.90 -0.23
C THR A 683 0.75 -13.12 1.07
N SER A 684 -0.17 -12.19 1.34
CA SER A 684 -0.17 -11.33 2.51
C SER A 684 -1.23 -11.72 3.54
N LEU A 685 -2.15 -12.63 3.21
CA LEU A 685 -3.25 -13.10 4.05
C LEU A 685 -2.90 -14.43 4.75
N PRO A 686 -3.47 -14.71 5.94
CA PRO A 686 -3.20 -15.93 6.69
C PRO A 686 -4.15 -17.06 6.26
N VAL A 687 -3.95 -17.57 5.05
CA VAL A 687 -4.81 -18.60 4.42
C VAL A 687 -4.15 -19.98 4.42
N ASP A 688 -4.93 -21.04 4.63
CA ASP A 688 -4.50 -22.45 4.62
C ASP A 688 -4.91 -23.17 3.33
N GLU A 689 -5.99 -22.70 2.70
CA GLU A 689 -6.69 -23.38 1.60
C GLU A 689 -7.23 -22.38 0.57
N LEU A 690 -7.35 -22.83 -0.68
CA LEU A 690 -7.91 -22.08 -1.80
C LEU A 690 -8.78 -23.02 -2.64
N LYS A 691 -10.03 -22.62 -2.88
CA LYS A 691 -11.03 -23.35 -3.66
C LYS A 691 -11.10 -22.77 -5.08
N ILE A 692 -10.84 -23.60 -6.08
CA ILE A 692 -10.98 -23.25 -7.51
C ILE A 692 -12.47 -23.25 -7.84
N ASP A 693 -12.97 -22.15 -8.41
CA ASP A 693 -14.38 -22.05 -8.80
C ASP A 693 -14.80 -23.18 -9.77
N ARG A 694 -16.02 -23.66 -9.57
CA ARG A 694 -16.63 -24.76 -10.32
C ARG A 694 -16.67 -24.55 -11.84
N SER A 695 -16.70 -23.30 -12.33
CA SER A 695 -16.80 -23.00 -13.77
C SER A 695 -15.61 -23.58 -14.54
N PHE A 696 -14.38 -23.36 -14.07
CA PHE A 696 -13.17 -23.93 -14.67
C PHE A 696 -13.07 -25.45 -14.46
N VAL A 697 -13.55 -25.97 -13.32
CA VAL A 697 -13.42 -27.40 -13.01
C VAL A 697 -14.42 -28.27 -13.77
N THR A 698 -15.63 -27.76 -14.07
CA THR A 698 -16.69 -28.56 -14.72
C THR A 698 -16.35 -28.94 -16.16
N THR A 699 -15.50 -28.15 -16.85
CA THR A 699 -15.15 -28.28 -18.27
C THR A 699 -13.69 -28.65 -18.54
N MET A 700 -12.84 -28.78 -17.52
CA MET A 700 -11.39 -29.02 -17.69
C MET A 700 -11.00 -30.35 -18.36
N ASP A 701 -11.94 -31.28 -18.57
CA ASP A 701 -11.70 -32.53 -19.31
C ASP A 701 -11.95 -32.38 -20.83
N VAL A 702 -12.63 -31.30 -21.24
CA VAL A 702 -12.98 -31.01 -22.65
C VAL A 702 -12.41 -29.69 -23.17
N ASP A 703 -12.18 -28.69 -22.31
CA ASP A 703 -11.60 -27.39 -22.69
C ASP A 703 -10.13 -27.23 -22.21
N PRO A 704 -9.15 -27.12 -23.13
CA PRO A 704 -7.74 -26.94 -22.78
C PRO A 704 -7.40 -25.62 -22.08
N ASP A 705 -8.20 -24.55 -22.25
CA ASP A 705 -7.94 -23.27 -21.60
C ASP A 705 -8.38 -23.33 -20.12
N ASP A 706 -9.49 -24.00 -19.81
CA ASP A 706 -9.89 -24.32 -18.43
C ASP A 706 -8.88 -25.27 -17.75
N GLU A 707 -8.44 -26.33 -18.45
CA GLU A 707 -7.37 -27.23 -17.97
C GLU A 707 -6.08 -26.45 -17.63
N LEU A 708 -5.75 -25.42 -18.42
CA LEU A 708 -4.62 -24.52 -18.18
C LEU A 708 -4.84 -23.59 -16.99
N ILE A 709 -6.04 -23.07 -16.78
CA ILE A 709 -6.40 -22.25 -15.61
C ILE A 709 -6.29 -23.09 -14.34
N VAL A 710 -6.95 -24.26 -14.29
CA VAL A 710 -6.93 -25.17 -13.12
C VAL A 710 -5.49 -25.57 -12.77
N ARG A 711 -4.68 -26.00 -13.76
CA ARG A 711 -3.25 -26.29 -13.55
C ARG A 711 -2.49 -25.09 -12.99
N SER A 712 -2.72 -23.90 -13.53
CA SER A 712 -2.02 -22.68 -13.10
C SER A 712 -2.34 -22.31 -11.66
N ILE A 713 -3.58 -22.53 -11.21
CA ILE A 713 -4.00 -22.30 -9.82
C ILE A 713 -3.42 -23.37 -8.89
N VAL A 714 -3.39 -24.65 -9.30
CA VAL A 714 -2.72 -25.73 -8.55
C VAL A 714 -1.23 -25.42 -8.35
N GLU A 715 -0.52 -25.07 -9.43
CA GLU A 715 0.89 -24.69 -9.35
C GLU A 715 1.10 -23.43 -8.48
N LEU A 716 0.21 -22.43 -8.56
CA LEU A 716 0.28 -21.24 -7.69
C LEU A 716 0.12 -21.60 -6.22
N GLY A 717 -0.93 -22.35 -5.84
CA GLY A 717 -1.19 -22.74 -4.47
C GLY A 717 -0.06 -23.54 -3.84
N HIS A 718 0.50 -24.50 -4.58
CA HIS A 718 1.66 -25.30 -4.12
C HIS A 718 2.93 -24.46 -3.95
N ASN A 719 3.13 -23.42 -4.76
CA ASN A 719 4.22 -22.45 -4.55
C ASN A 719 4.01 -21.55 -3.33
N LEU A 720 2.79 -21.50 -2.78
CA LEU A 720 2.41 -20.73 -1.58
C LEU A 720 2.20 -21.60 -0.32
N ASP A 721 2.45 -22.92 -0.39
CA ASP A 721 2.22 -23.90 0.70
C ASP A 721 0.73 -24.03 1.10
N LEU A 722 -0.18 -23.72 0.17
CA LEU A 722 -1.64 -23.79 0.34
C LEU A 722 -2.21 -25.14 -0.10
N THR A 723 -3.30 -25.57 0.55
CA THR A 723 -4.11 -26.72 0.09
C THR A 723 -5.02 -26.26 -1.06
N ILE A 724 -5.08 -27.03 -2.15
CA ILE A 724 -5.97 -26.70 -3.27
C ILE A 724 -7.17 -27.65 -3.31
N VAL A 725 -8.37 -27.06 -3.28
CA VAL A 725 -9.66 -27.73 -3.48
C VAL A 725 -10.17 -27.40 -4.87
N ALA A 726 -10.65 -28.40 -5.60
CA ALA A 726 -11.45 -28.21 -6.80
C ALA A 726 -12.94 -28.41 -6.48
N GLU A 727 -13.74 -27.37 -6.69
CA GLU A 727 -15.21 -27.39 -6.59
C GLU A 727 -15.85 -28.06 -7.83
N GLY A 728 -17.15 -28.36 -7.80
CA GLY A 728 -17.89 -28.73 -9.01
C GLY A 728 -17.52 -30.07 -9.66
N VAL A 729 -16.84 -30.98 -8.95
CA VAL A 729 -16.46 -32.30 -9.52
C VAL A 729 -17.70 -33.17 -9.74
N GLU A 730 -18.22 -33.19 -10.97
CA GLU A 730 -19.43 -33.95 -11.35
C GLU A 730 -19.15 -35.29 -12.08
N THR A 731 -17.94 -35.52 -12.59
CA THR A 731 -17.58 -36.73 -13.38
C THR A 731 -16.29 -37.42 -12.90
N GLU A 732 -16.09 -38.67 -13.34
CA GLU A 732 -14.86 -39.45 -13.07
C GLU A 732 -13.70 -38.96 -13.95
N GLU A 733 -14.03 -38.45 -15.14
CA GLU A 733 -13.15 -37.83 -16.10
C GLU A 733 -12.51 -36.55 -15.53
N VAL A 734 -13.31 -35.65 -14.95
CA VAL A 734 -12.82 -34.44 -14.25
C VAL A 734 -11.96 -34.81 -13.03
N LEU A 735 -12.38 -35.79 -12.22
CA LEU A 735 -11.56 -36.28 -11.10
C LEU A 735 -10.21 -36.85 -11.57
N THR A 736 -10.19 -37.54 -12.71
CA THR A 736 -8.97 -38.07 -13.32
C THR A 736 -8.07 -36.95 -13.83
N ALA A 737 -8.63 -35.90 -14.44
CA ALA A 737 -7.90 -34.71 -14.87
C ALA A 737 -7.30 -33.95 -13.67
N LEU A 738 -8.05 -33.78 -12.59
CA LEU A 738 -7.58 -33.19 -11.32
C LEU A 738 -6.42 -33.98 -10.70
N SER A 739 -6.48 -35.32 -10.76
CA SER A 739 -5.41 -36.21 -10.33
C SER A 739 -4.16 -36.10 -11.20
N ALA A 740 -4.32 -35.84 -12.51
CA ALA A 740 -3.22 -35.64 -13.45
C ALA A 740 -2.51 -34.28 -13.30
N VAL A 741 -3.24 -33.19 -13.02
CA VAL A 741 -2.63 -31.88 -12.70
C VAL A 741 -2.10 -31.80 -11.27
N GLY A 742 -2.51 -32.73 -10.38
CA GLY A 742 -1.98 -32.88 -9.04
C GLY A 742 -2.72 -32.09 -7.95
N CYS A 743 -4.00 -31.81 -8.14
CA CYS A 743 -4.86 -31.19 -7.13
C CYS A 743 -4.88 -32.03 -5.82
N ASP A 744 -5.04 -31.39 -4.65
CA ASP A 744 -5.00 -32.10 -3.35
C ASP A 744 -6.37 -32.66 -2.93
N VAL A 745 -7.44 -31.91 -3.16
CA VAL A 745 -8.79 -32.14 -2.64
C VAL A 745 -9.85 -31.88 -3.71
N ALA A 746 -10.88 -32.71 -3.75
CA ALA A 746 -12.07 -32.54 -4.58
C ALA A 746 -13.32 -32.35 -3.72
N GLN A 747 -14.24 -31.53 -4.21
CA GLN A 747 -15.61 -31.36 -3.72
C GLN A 747 -16.57 -31.31 -4.93
N GLY A 748 -17.67 -32.06 -4.88
CA GLY A 748 -18.61 -32.11 -6.00
C GLY A 748 -19.62 -33.25 -5.96
N TYR A 749 -20.57 -33.24 -6.90
CA TYR A 749 -21.68 -34.20 -6.93
C TYR A 749 -21.29 -35.63 -7.33
N TYR A 750 -20.12 -35.84 -7.94
CA TYR A 750 -19.55 -37.19 -8.14
C TYR A 750 -19.28 -37.89 -6.81
N LEU A 751 -18.86 -37.12 -5.78
CA LEU A 751 -18.56 -37.62 -4.44
C LEU A 751 -19.85 -37.80 -3.61
N SER A 752 -20.60 -36.70 -3.48
CA SER A 752 -21.93 -36.67 -2.89
C SER A 752 -22.59 -35.30 -3.10
N ARG A 753 -23.93 -35.26 -3.08
CA ARG A 753 -24.69 -34.02 -2.87
C ARG A 753 -24.70 -33.66 -1.37
N PRO A 754 -24.93 -32.39 -0.98
CA PRO A 754 -25.02 -32.01 0.44
C PRO A 754 -26.07 -32.83 1.21
N LEU A 755 -25.62 -33.61 2.20
CA LEU A 755 -26.43 -34.59 2.95
C LEU A 755 -26.86 -34.05 4.33
N PRO A 756 -28.08 -34.34 4.80
CA PRO A 756 -28.42 -34.12 6.21
C PRO A 756 -27.59 -35.05 7.11
N VAL A 757 -27.34 -34.63 8.35
CA VAL A 757 -26.38 -35.29 9.29
C VAL A 757 -26.46 -36.82 9.32
N ALA A 758 -27.65 -37.42 9.48
CA ALA A 758 -27.79 -38.87 9.59
C ALA A 758 -27.43 -39.63 8.28
N ALA A 759 -27.55 -38.98 7.13
CA ALA A 759 -27.08 -39.52 5.86
C ALA A 759 -25.58 -39.29 5.66
N MET A 760 -25.03 -38.17 6.15
CA MET A 760 -23.59 -37.94 6.20
C MET A 760 -22.89 -38.96 7.11
N ASP A 761 -23.40 -39.24 8.31
CA ASP A 761 -22.83 -40.27 9.20
C ASP A 761 -22.76 -41.66 8.53
N ALA A 762 -23.84 -42.07 7.85
CA ALA A 762 -23.88 -43.34 7.12
C ALA A 762 -22.95 -43.35 5.89
N TRP A 763 -22.77 -42.22 5.21
CA TRP A 763 -21.83 -42.07 4.10
C TRP A 763 -20.37 -42.08 4.59
N LEU A 764 -20.07 -41.45 5.74
CA LEU A 764 -18.76 -41.50 6.38
C LEU A 764 -18.41 -42.92 6.79
N ASP A 765 -19.30 -43.64 7.47
CA ASP A 765 -19.01 -45.01 7.93
C ASP A 765 -18.80 -46.01 6.78
N ALA A 766 -19.35 -45.75 5.59
CA ALA A 766 -19.07 -46.52 4.37
C ALA A 766 -17.64 -46.29 3.82
N HIS A 767 -17.10 -45.08 3.95
CA HIS A 767 -15.82 -44.65 3.34
C HIS A 767 -14.66 -44.51 4.34
N VAL A 768 -14.91 -44.58 5.65
CA VAL A 768 -13.87 -44.66 6.69
C VAL A 768 -13.05 -45.96 6.57
N ALA A 769 -13.64 -47.04 6.06
CA ALA A 769 -12.99 -48.33 5.88
C ALA A 769 -12.44 -48.58 4.45
N ASN A 770 -12.93 -47.85 3.44
CA ASN A 770 -12.49 -47.97 2.06
C ASN A 770 -12.35 -46.56 1.45
N PRO A 771 -11.16 -46.16 0.96
CA PRO A 771 -11.04 -44.91 0.20
C PRO A 771 -11.90 -44.98 -1.06
N ILE A 772 -12.47 -43.84 -1.48
CA ILE A 772 -13.47 -43.79 -2.57
C ILE A 772 -12.89 -44.31 -3.90
N TRP A 773 -11.58 -44.14 -4.11
CA TRP A 773 -10.81 -44.72 -5.21
C TRP A 773 -9.43 -45.21 -4.73
N ILE A 774 -8.81 -46.09 -5.51
CA ILE A 774 -7.46 -46.61 -5.29
C ILE A 774 -6.63 -46.34 -6.54
N HIS A 775 -5.93 -45.21 -6.57
CA HIS A 775 -4.92 -44.92 -7.59
C HIS A 775 -3.52 -45.33 -7.09
N GLU A 776 -2.71 -45.95 -7.95
CA GLU A 776 -1.27 -46.00 -7.72
C GLU A 776 -0.69 -44.58 -7.90
N PRO A 777 0.03 -44.03 -6.93
CA PRO A 777 0.47 -42.63 -7.00
C PRO A 777 1.57 -42.44 -8.05
N PRO A 778 1.56 -41.34 -8.82
CA PRO A 778 2.70 -40.97 -9.66
C PRO A 778 3.97 -40.78 -8.80
N PRO A 779 5.17 -41.02 -9.35
CA PRO A 779 6.40 -41.08 -8.58
C PRO A 779 6.72 -39.75 -7.89
N LEU A 780 6.97 -39.82 -6.58
CA LEU A 780 7.22 -38.69 -5.69
C LEU A 780 8.26 -37.70 -6.25
N ARG A 781 7.81 -36.53 -6.70
CA ARG A 781 8.60 -35.31 -6.55
C ARG A 781 8.63 -34.95 -5.07
N VAL A 782 9.68 -35.38 -4.36
CA VAL A 782 9.95 -34.98 -2.98
C VAL A 782 10.39 -33.52 -2.96
N VAL A 783 9.42 -32.61 -3.03
CA VAL A 783 9.61 -31.23 -2.58
C VAL A 783 9.71 -31.27 -1.06
N PRO A 784 10.80 -30.80 -0.44
CA PRO A 784 10.94 -30.85 1.01
C PRO A 784 9.96 -29.85 1.63
N ARG A 785 9.06 -30.33 2.49
CA ARG A 785 8.09 -29.49 3.22
C ARG A 785 8.78 -28.24 3.79
N PRO A 786 8.31 -27.03 3.44
CA PRO A 786 8.51 -25.87 4.28
C PRO A 786 7.97 -26.20 5.69
N ARG A 787 8.56 -25.60 6.72
CA ARG A 787 7.91 -25.62 8.04
C ARG A 787 6.80 -24.59 8.04
N ARG A 788 5.63 -24.91 8.62
CA ARG A 788 4.56 -23.92 8.89
C ARG A 788 5.14 -22.70 9.62
N TYR A 789 4.48 -21.55 9.48
CA TYR A 789 5.05 -20.26 9.90
C TYR A 789 5.47 -20.22 11.38
N GLY A 790 4.74 -20.91 12.28
CA GLY A 790 5.10 -21.03 13.71
C GLY A 790 6.01 -22.22 14.11
N ASP A 791 6.26 -23.19 13.22
CA ASP A 791 7.06 -24.40 13.53
C ASP A 791 8.58 -24.14 13.54
N ARG A 792 9.02 -22.87 13.49
CA ARG A 792 10.44 -22.51 13.34
C ARG A 792 11.07 -22.01 14.66
N GLN A 793 10.28 -21.72 15.71
CA GLN A 793 10.73 -21.09 16.97
C GLN A 793 11.27 -22.04 18.04
N GLU A 794 10.65 -23.22 18.27
CA GLU A 794 11.06 -24.09 19.39
C GLU A 794 12.38 -24.87 19.16
N ALA A 795 12.82 -25.02 17.91
CA ALA A 795 13.77 -26.06 17.52
C ALA A 795 15.25 -25.65 17.46
N ARG A 796 15.71 -24.70 18.30
CA ARG A 796 17.14 -24.36 18.47
C ARG A 796 17.53 -23.94 19.90
N ARG A 797 17.80 -24.92 20.75
CA ARG A 797 18.84 -24.82 21.80
C ARG A 797 19.95 -25.84 21.51
N PRO A 798 21.21 -25.48 21.74
CA PRO A 798 22.24 -26.44 22.10
C PRO A 798 22.98 -26.04 23.41
N ASP A 799 23.48 -27.06 24.11
CA ASP A 799 24.60 -26.95 25.05
C ASP A 799 25.96 -26.87 24.30
#